data_AF-A0A661G9U3-F1
#
_entry.id   AF-A0A661G9U3-F1
#
_cell.length_a   1.000
_cell.length_b   1.000
_cell.length_c   1.000
_cell.angle_alpha   90.00
_cell.angle_beta   90.00
_cell.angle_gamma   90.00
#
_symmetry.space_group_name_H-M   'P 1'
#
loop_
_entity.id
_entity.type
_entity.pdbx_description
1 polymer ?
#
loop_
_entity_poly.entity_id
_entity_poly.type
_entity_poly.pdbx_seq_one_letter_code
_entity_poly.pdbx_strand_id
1 'polypeptide(L)'
;MPLQFPDKTSAVKKEILARTHRHLYPGRIERMLDGGIDFVPGHREGYRYWDTDGRELLDLHLNGGTFSLGHRNPELCRILTAGLADWDIGNHHFASAPKADLAEALVNSVPGEMQYVVLTSSGSEAVDVAIKSARWATGRKRIVAFDSGFHGRTGLSGAAGDDETARYFLCDKPGEFIKVPFNDLDAMRHELSGGDVAAVLMETIPATSGFPLPDDGYLSGVKTMCEEFETLYVADEVQTGLGRTGRMWAVEHWGVAPDILVTGKGLSGGLYPIAATVLSEPAGRWLKENAWGHVSTFGGSDIGCLVALRALQVCNDPATLENVNVQADYLLAGLQVLAERFPFLEEIRHKGLVMGLKFTDTSTGVGMMRALYENGIWAFVAGFDQSVIQLKPGLLIDREYCDEVLLRVENACVWFLQAMNEIMGGGSNLPDDAHLKTIVHLARLALPHWGLDDADLDVIKHRENTVFKVTAADGRCFVLRVHRRGNNSDAAVQSELVWMGALRDAGIAAPAVVPTSNGNLFVHVGEASDSRQCDLLEWLPGNLFNDLGRVEKGMRVEFCDRFKRLGALAARVHNQSENWQKPAGFERRSWDEGGLLGESPVMGRFWEHTAITPSQNREIMKARLVLGEFLKKFGKTPENYGLIHADFLPENILVHDGELSLIDFDDCGFGWYLFEMATSLFPQINQPFFDDLVVAYTEGYRSERELSDADLEAFPAFLMIRGFTYLGWLHTRGDNMKHADRLAEEIINGLLRFIPELMQELTPFQRVMVGAMARLRTIARA
;
A
#
# COMPACT_ATOMS: atom_id res chain seq x y z
N MET A 1 -10.84 -14.58 21.36
CA MET A 1 -10.54 -13.17 21.72
C MET A 1 -11.72 -12.31 21.31
N PRO A 2 -12.04 -11.22 22.02
CA PRO A 2 -12.99 -10.24 21.50
C PRO A 2 -12.45 -9.65 20.18
N LEU A 3 -13.33 -9.48 19.19
CA LEU A 3 -12.96 -8.78 17.95
C LEU A 3 -12.54 -7.35 18.26
N GLN A 4 -11.43 -6.92 17.67
CA GLN A 4 -11.02 -5.52 17.70
C GLN A 4 -11.55 -4.83 16.44
N PHE A 5 -12.06 -3.61 16.60
CA PHE A 5 -12.66 -2.83 15.53
C PHE A 5 -11.93 -1.48 15.42
N PRO A 6 -11.82 -0.90 14.22
CA PRO A 6 -11.43 0.50 14.06
C PRO A 6 -12.28 1.46 14.91
N ASP A 7 -11.69 2.58 15.34
CA ASP A 7 -12.34 3.53 16.27
C ASP A 7 -13.67 4.09 15.74
N LYS A 8 -13.79 4.25 14.43
CA LYS A 8 -14.96 4.83 13.75
C LYS A 8 -16.05 3.81 13.38
N THR A 9 -15.87 2.52 13.67
CA THR A 9 -16.85 1.48 13.30
C THR A 9 -18.14 1.62 14.13
N SER A 10 -19.29 1.77 13.46
CA SER A 10 -20.59 1.91 14.12
C SER A 10 -21.02 0.66 14.90
N ALA A 11 -21.93 0.84 15.85
CA ALA A 11 -22.51 -0.28 16.61
C ALA A 11 -23.24 -1.30 15.70
N VAL A 12 -23.88 -0.80 14.63
CA VAL A 12 -24.59 -1.65 13.66
C VAL A 12 -23.59 -2.55 12.93
N LYS A 13 -22.47 -2.01 12.44
CA LYS A 13 -21.40 -2.79 11.83
C LYS A 13 -20.82 -3.83 12.79
N LYS A 14 -20.49 -3.41 14.02
CA LYS A 14 -19.93 -4.30 15.04
C LYS A 14 -20.83 -5.52 15.27
N GLU A 15 -22.15 -5.33 15.35
CA GLU A 15 -23.09 -6.43 15.53
C GLU A 15 -23.20 -7.34 14.29
N ILE A 16 -23.19 -6.78 13.08
CA ILE A 16 -23.21 -7.58 11.84
C ILE A 16 -21.93 -8.42 11.74
N LEU A 17 -20.77 -7.80 11.98
CA LEU A 17 -19.47 -8.48 11.94
C LEU A 17 -19.35 -9.53 13.04
N ALA A 18 -19.86 -9.27 14.25
CA ALA A 18 -19.86 -10.26 15.33
C ALA A 18 -20.73 -11.48 15.02
N ARG A 19 -21.93 -11.29 14.45
CA ARG A 19 -22.78 -12.41 14.01
C ARG A 19 -22.16 -13.17 12.84
N THR A 20 -21.52 -12.45 11.91
CA THR A 20 -20.81 -13.04 10.77
C THR A 20 -19.63 -13.85 11.27
N HIS A 21 -18.80 -13.31 12.15
CA HIS A 21 -17.71 -14.05 12.77
C HIS A 21 -18.20 -15.33 13.47
N ARG A 22 -19.31 -15.24 14.23
CA ARG A 22 -19.86 -16.38 14.96
C ARG A 22 -20.37 -17.51 14.06
N HIS A 23 -20.89 -17.18 12.87
CA HIS A 23 -21.70 -18.12 12.08
C HIS A 23 -21.31 -18.27 10.61
N LEU A 24 -20.50 -17.37 10.06
CA LEU A 24 -20.22 -17.24 8.63
C LEU A 24 -18.80 -16.69 8.38
N TYR A 25 -17.86 -17.60 8.12
CA TYR A 25 -16.45 -17.28 7.81
C TYR A 25 -15.67 -16.51 8.90
N PRO A 26 -15.53 -17.04 10.13
CA PRO A 26 -14.80 -16.38 11.23
C PRO A 26 -13.42 -15.85 10.82
N GLY A 27 -12.57 -16.72 10.25
CA GLY A 27 -11.21 -16.34 9.86
C GLY A 27 -11.12 -15.29 8.74
N ARG A 28 -12.17 -15.14 7.91
CA ARG A 28 -12.21 -14.05 6.92
C ARG A 28 -12.46 -12.71 7.61
N ILE A 29 -13.39 -12.70 8.57
CA ILE A 29 -13.69 -11.49 9.34
C ILE A 29 -12.49 -11.07 10.17
N GLU A 30 -11.81 -12.02 10.82
CA GLU A 30 -10.55 -11.76 11.55
C GLU A 30 -9.51 -11.10 10.64
N ARG A 31 -9.19 -11.71 9.49
CA ARG A 31 -8.20 -11.15 8.55
C ARG A 31 -8.58 -9.78 7.99
N MET A 32 -9.86 -9.54 7.71
CA MET A 32 -10.31 -8.23 7.23
C MET A 32 -10.14 -7.16 8.31
N LEU A 33 -10.52 -7.45 9.55
CA LEU A 33 -10.37 -6.54 10.69
C LEU A 33 -8.90 -6.29 11.05
N ASP A 34 -8.06 -7.33 11.01
CA ASP A 34 -6.61 -7.20 11.21
C ASP A 34 -5.97 -6.32 10.12
N GLY A 35 -6.50 -6.37 8.90
CA GLY A 35 -6.16 -5.46 7.80
C GLY A 35 -6.82 -4.08 7.89
N GLY A 36 -7.53 -3.78 8.98
CA GLY A 36 -8.25 -2.54 9.24
C GLY A 36 -9.52 -2.32 8.41
N ILE A 37 -10.04 -3.36 7.76
CA ILE A 37 -11.19 -3.30 6.85
C ILE A 37 -12.42 -3.80 7.60
N ASP A 38 -13.28 -2.87 8.01
CA ASP A 38 -14.55 -3.11 8.71
C ASP A 38 -15.78 -2.97 7.79
N PHE A 39 -15.57 -3.03 6.48
CA PHE A 39 -16.61 -2.74 5.49
C PHE A 39 -17.79 -3.72 5.59
N VAL A 40 -19.00 -3.19 5.79
CA VAL A 40 -20.25 -3.97 5.76
C VAL A 40 -21.13 -3.40 4.65
N PRO A 41 -21.29 -4.09 3.51
CA PRO A 41 -22.01 -3.57 2.36
C PRO A 41 -23.46 -3.16 2.69
N GLY A 42 -23.84 -1.95 2.33
CA GLY A 42 -25.18 -1.38 2.42
C GLY A 42 -25.76 -1.11 1.03
N HIS A 43 -25.97 0.17 0.69
CA HIS A 43 -26.49 0.58 -0.61
C HIS A 43 -25.47 0.34 -1.74
N ARG A 44 -25.96 0.12 -2.97
CA ARG A 44 -25.14 -0.13 -4.16
C ARG A 44 -25.88 0.25 -5.44
N GLU A 45 -25.17 0.90 -6.35
CA GLU A 45 -25.68 1.40 -7.63
C GLU A 45 -24.50 1.64 -8.58
N GLY A 46 -24.68 1.29 -9.86
CA GLY A 46 -23.63 1.45 -10.87
C GLY A 46 -22.36 0.70 -10.46
N TYR A 47 -21.22 1.36 -10.44
CA TYR A 47 -19.95 0.75 -10.03
C TYR A 47 -19.51 1.19 -8.63
N ARG A 48 -20.47 1.53 -7.75
CA ARG A 48 -20.21 2.02 -6.39
C ARG A 48 -20.86 1.14 -5.32
N TYR A 49 -20.18 1.05 -4.18
CA TYR A 49 -20.68 0.47 -2.93
C TYR A 49 -20.66 1.50 -1.82
N TRP A 50 -21.72 1.56 -1.03
CA TRP A 50 -21.73 2.25 0.24
C TRP A 50 -21.86 1.23 1.35
N ASP A 51 -21.07 1.36 2.42
CA ASP A 51 -21.32 0.58 3.62
C ASP A 51 -22.51 1.13 4.42
N THR A 52 -22.86 0.43 5.51
CA THR A 52 -23.93 0.85 6.42
C THR A 52 -23.67 2.17 7.15
N ASP A 53 -22.43 2.68 7.13
CA ASP A 53 -22.05 3.95 7.75
C ASP A 53 -21.96 5.09 6.70
N GLY A 54 -22.19 4.78 5.41
CA GLY A 54 -22.16 5.73 4.31
C GLY A 54 -20.79 5.90 3.63
N ARG A 55 -19.77 5.11 3.99
CA ARG A 55 -18.48 5.14 3.29
C ARG A 55 -18.66 4.57 1.89
N GLU A 56 -18.30 5.37 0.89
CA GLU A 56 -18.33 4.98 -0.51
C GLU A 56 -17.01 4.33 -0.96
N LEU A 57 -17.10 3.27 -1.76
CA LEU A 57 -16.01 2.69 -2.55
C LEU A 57 -16.41 2.59 -4.02
N LEU A 58 -15.47 2.88 -4.93
CA LEU A 58 -15.52 2.42 -6.32
C LEU A 58 -15.25 0.91 -6.33
N ASP A 59 -16.16 0.11 -6.88
CA ASP A 59 -15.97 -1.33 -7.00
C ASP A 59 -15.21 -1.68 -8.28
N LEU A 60 -13.90 -1.87 -8.15
CA LEU A 60 -13.02 -2.30 -9.24
C LEU A 60 -12.62 -3.77 -9.11
N HIS A 61 -13.10 -4.47 -8.08
CA HIS A 61 -12.98 -5.93 -8.00
C HIS A 61 -14.14 -6.62 -8.75
N LEU A 62 -15.33 -5.99 -8.76
CA LEU A 62 -16.58 -6.47 -9.39
C LEU A 62 -16.96 -7.90 -9.01
N ASN A 63 -16.55 -8.34 -7.81
CA ASN A 63 -16.68 -9.73 -7.36
C ASN A 63 -16.25 -10.74 -8.44
N GLY A 64 -15.04 -10.55 -8.99
CA GLY A 64 -14.47 -11.40 -10.02
C GLY A 64 -15.09 -11.20 -11.41
N GLY A 65 -15.81 -10.11 -11.67
CA GLY A 65 -16.49 -9.83 -12.94
C GLY A 65 -18.00 -10.10 -12.93
N THR A 66 -18.57 -10.49 -11.79
CA THR A 66 -20.02 -10.68 -11.61
C THR A 66 -20.81 -9.43 -11.97
N PHE A 67 -20.32 -8.25 -11.58
CA PHE A 67 -21.00 -6.96 -11.77
C PHE A 67 -20.52 -6.23 -13.03
N SER A 68 -20.35 -6.95 -14.14
CA SER A 68 -19.92 -6.39 -15.42
C SER A 68 -20.75 -5.19 -15.89
N LEU A 69 -22.06 -5.27 -15.69
CA LEU A 69 -23.03 -4.25 -16.08
C LEU A 69 -23.47 -3.34 -14.91
N GLY A 70 -22.71 -3.37 -13.81
CA GLY A 70 -22.95 -2.59 -12.61
C GLY A 70 -23.90 -3.24 -11.62
N HIS A 71 -23.87 -2.76 -10.37
CA HIS A 71 -24.78 -3.08 -9.30
C HIS A 71 -26.18 -2.63 -9.64
N ARG A 72 -27.14 -3.57 -9.51
CA ARG A 72 -28.57 -3.29 -9.65
C ARG A 72 -28.90 -2.55 -10.95
N ASN A 73 -28.28 -2.98 -12.06
CA ASN A 73 -28.55 -2.40 -13.37
C ASN A 73 -30.08 -2.24 -13.58
N PRO A 74 -30.59 -1.00 -13.77
CA PRO A 74 -32.02 -0.73 -13.74
C PRO A 74 -32.81 -1.52 -14.79
N GLU A 75 -32.20 -1.73 -15.96
CA GLU A 75 -32.82 -2.51 -17.02
C GLU A 75 -32.97 -3.98 -16.62
N LEU A 76 -31.90 -4.59 -16.10
CA LEU A 76 -31.91 -5.99 -15.68
C LEU A 76 -32.81 -6.21 -14.47
N CYS A 77 -32.83 -5.28 -13.51
CA CYS A 77 -33.76 -5.33 -12.38
C CYS A 77 -35.22 -5.27 -12.83
N ARG A 78 -35.54 -4.45 -13.84
CA ARG A 78 -36.88 -4.38 -14.43
C ARG A 78 -37.24 -5.70 -15.11
N ILE A 79 -36.32 -6.31 -15.87
CA ILE A 79 -36.53 -7.62 -16.52
C ILE A 79 -36.80 -8.69 -15.48
N LEU A 80 -35.99 -8.76 -14.42
CA LEU A 80 -36.19 -9.70 -13.33
C LEU A 80 -37.56 -9.48 -12.65
N THR A 81 -37.89 -8.24 -12.30
CA THR A 81 -39.13 -7.95 -11.56
C THR A 81 -40.38 -8.19 -12.41
N ALA A 82 -40.35 -7.78 -13.69
CA ALA A 82 -41.47 -8.00 -14.60
C ALA A 82 -41.62 -9.49 -14.97
N GLY A 83 -40.51 -10.20 -15.15
CA GLY A 83 -40.50 -11.62 -15.47
C GLY A 83 -41.18 -12.49 -14.41
N LEU A 84 -41.16 -12.07 -13.13
CA LEU A 84 -41.83 -12.78 -12.03
C LEU A 84 -43.36 -12.85 -12.17
N ALA A 85 -43.96 -12.11 -13.10
CA ALA A 85 -45.39 -12.24 -13.40
C ALA A 85 -45.73 -13.60 -14.05
N ASP A 86 -44.81 -14.13 -14.85
CA ASP A 86 -45.03 -15.32 -15.68
C ASP A 86 -44.03 -16.45 -15.40
N TRP A 87 -42.86 -16.12 -14.84
CA TRP A 87 -41.73 -17.04 -14.69
C TRP A 87 -41.22 -17.09 -13.26
N ASP A 88 -40.86 -18.30 -12.83
CA ASP A 88 -40.12 -18.54 -11.60
C ASP A 88 -38.85 -19.35 -11.91
N ILE A 89 -38.45 -20.24 -11.01
CA ILE A 89 -37.35 -21.18 -11.24
C ILE A 89 -37.61 -22.10 -12.45
N GLY A 90 -38.86 -22.39 -12.76
CA GLY A 90 -39.27 -23.34 -13.78
C GLY A 90 -39.02 -24.79 -13.36
N ASN A 91 -39.04 -25.68 -14.35
CA ASN A 91 -38.79 -27.11 -14.17
C ASN A 91 -37.66 -27.56 -15.09
N HIS A 92 -36.62 -28.19 -14.52
CA HIS A 92 -35.45 -28.64 -15.28
C HIS A 92 -35.72 -29.83 -16.22
N HIS A 93 -36.89 -30.48 -16.12
CA HIS A 93 -37.32 -31.54 -17.03
C HIS A 93 -38.06 -31.02 -18.27
N PHE A 94 -38.63 -29.82 -18.22
CA PHE A 94 -39.43 -29.27 -19.32
C PHE A 94 -38.70 -28.15 -20.03
N ALA A 95 -38.93 -28.06 -21.34
CA ALA A 95 -38.49 -26.92 -22.12
C ALA A 95 -39.26 -25.65 -21.72
N SER A 96 -38.60 -24.51 -21.81
CA SER A 96 -39.20 -23.19 -21.63
C SER A 96 -38.59 -22.24 -22.66
N ALA A 97 -39.35 -21.22 -23.06
CA ALA A 97 -38.85 -20.21 -24.00
C ALA A 97 -37.59 -19.50 -23.48
N PRO A 98 -37.51 -19.05 -22.20
CA PRO A 98 -36.31 -18.39 -21.70
C PRO A 98 -35.04 -19.25 -21.80
N LYS A 99 -35.13 -20.56 -21.50
CA LYS A 99 -34.00 -21.49 -21.63
C LYS A 99 -33.57 -21.67 -23.08
N ALA A 100 -34.55 -21.84 -23.97
CA ALA A 100 -34.29 -22.04 -25.40
C ALA A 100 -33.62 -20.81 -26.02
N ASP A 101 -34.15 -19.61 -25.76
CA ASP A 101 -33.64 -18.35 -26.29
C ASP A 101 -32.21 -18.06 -25.80
N LEU A 102 -31.93 -18.30 -24.51
CA LEU A 102 -30.58 -18.16 -23.97
C LEU A 102 -29.61 -19.19 -24.58
N ALA A 103 -30.03 -20.45 -24.72
CA ALA A 103 -29.19 -21.50 -25.28
C ALA A 103 -28.82 -21.20 -26.75
N GLU A 104 -29.78 -20.78 -27.56
CA GLU A 104 -29.55 -20.37 -28.95
C GLU A 104 -28.59 -19.17 -29.02
N ALA A 105 -28.82 -18.14 -28.21
CA ALA A 105 -27.96 -16.95 -28.19
C ALA A 105 -26.52 -17.29 -27.77
N LEU A 106 -26.33 -18.19 -26.80
CA LEU A 106 -25.00 -18.65 -26.38
C LEU A 106 -24.28 -19.41 -27.49
N VAL A 107 -24.93 -20.39 -28.14
CA VAL A 107 -24.35 -21.15 -29.25
C VAL A 107 -23.89 -20.21 -30.38
N ASN A 108 -24.74 -19.25 -30.74
CA ASN A 108 -24.44 -18.32 -31.84
C ASN A 108 -23.34 -17.30 -31.49
N SER A 109 -23.06 -17.09 -30.20
CA SER A 109 -22.07 -16.11 -29.76
C SER A 109 -20.64 -16.66 -29.70
N VAL A 110 -20.46 -17.97 -29.55
CA VAL A 110 -19.14 -18.59 -29.30
C VAL A 110 -18.45 -18.95 -30.62
N PRO A 111 -17.14 -18.67 -30.80
CA PRO A 111 -16.43 -19.05 -32.01
C PRO A 111 -16.37 -20.58 -32.18
N GLY A 112 -16.50 -21.05 -33.43
CA GLY A 112 -16.48 -22.46 -33.80
C GLY A 112 -17.87 -23.04 -34.07
N GLU A 113 -17.92 -24.35 -34.35
CA GLU A 113 -19.17 -25.07 -34.63
C GLU A 113 -19.80 -25.61 -33.32
N MET A 114 -20.29 -24.68 -32.50
CA MET A 114 -21.00 -25.01 -31.26
C MET A 114 -22.42 -25.51 -31.54
N GLN A 115 -22.94 -26.40 -30.70
CA GLN A 115 -24.22 -27.05 -30.95
C GLN A 115 -25.11 -27.20 -29.71
N TYR A 116 -24.53 -27.38 -28.52
CA TYR A 116 -25.31 -27.65 -27.31
C TYR A 116 -24.90 -26.74 -26.15
N VAL A 117 -25.83 -26.54 -25.22
CA VAL A 117 -25.62 -25.79 -23.98
C VAL A 117 -26.13 -26.61 -22.80
N VAL A 118 -25.34 -26.64 -21.73
CA VAL A 118 -25.80 -27.11 -20.41
C VAL A 118 -25.76 -25.92 -19.46
N LEU A 119 -26.91 -25.56 -18.91
CA LEU A 119 -27.05 -24.47 -17.96
C LEU A 119 -26.87 -24.98 -16.52
N THR A 120 -26.11 -24.24 -15.72
CA THR A 120 -25.80 -24.57 -14.32
C THR A 120 -26.00 -23.35 -13.42
N SER A 121 -25.84 -23.51 -12.11
CA SER A 121 -26.02 -22.39 -11.16
C SER A 121 -24.72 -21.64 -10.86
N SER A 122 -23.57 -22.20 -11.23
CA SER A 122 -22.25 -21.64 -10.93
C SER A 122 -21.19 -22.05 -11.95
N GLY A 123 -20.14 -21.23 -12.08
CA GLY A 123 -19.02 -21.54 -12.96
C GLY A 123 -18.32 -22.86 -12.62
N SER A 124 -18.21 -23.21 -11.33
CA SER A 124 -17.62 -24.48 -10.90
C SER A 124 -18.41 -25.70 -11.39
N GLU A 125 -19.75 -25.63 -11.34
CA GLU A 125 -20.61 -26.67 -11.93
C GLU A 125 -20.45 -26.75 -13.46
N ALA A 126 -20.33 -25.59 -14.13
CA ALA A 126 -20.13 -25.55 -15.58
C ALA A 126 -18.77 -26.15 -15.99
N VAL A 127 -17.72 -25.94 -15.21
CA VAL A 127 -16.42 -26.63 -15.41
C VAL A 127 -16.55 -28.13 -15.17
N ASP A 128 -17.27 -28.57 -14.13
CA ASP A 128 -17.50 -30.00 -13.91
C ASP A 128 -18.22 -30.65 -15.11
N VAL A 129 -19.19 -29.95 -15.73
CA VAL A 129 -19.85 -30.40 -16.96
C VAL A 129 -18.88 -30.47 -18.13
N ALA A 130 -17.99 -29.48 -18.28
CA ALA A 130 -16.98 -29.49 -19.34
C ALA A 130 -16.03 -30.69 -19.21
N ILE A 131 -15.52 -30.95 -18.00
CA ILE A 131 -14.65 -32.09 -17.71
C ILE A 131 -15.39 -33.41 -17.97
N LYS A 132 -16.65 -33.54 -17.50
CA LYS A 132 -17.48 -34.73 -17.77
C LYS A 132 -17.67 -34.97 -19.27
N SER A 133 -17.96 -33.91 -20.02
CA SER A 133 -18.21 -33.96 -21.47
C SER A 133 -16.95 -34.37 -22.22
N ALA A 134 -15.79 -33.79 -21.87
CA ALA A 134 -14.51 -34.14 -22.48
C ALA A 134 -14.10 -35.60 -22.20
N ARG A 135 -14.23 -36.06 -20.95
CA ARG A 135 -13.94 -37.44 -20.57
C ARG A 135 -14.86 -38.42 -21.29
N TRP A 136 -16.13 -38.08 -21.44
CA TRP A 136 -17.08 -38.90 -22.17
C TRP A 136 -16.74 -38.98 -23.66
N ALA A 137 -16.47 -37.84 -24.31
CA ALA A 137 -16.22 -37.76 -25.74
C ALA A 137 -14.94 -38.49 -26.16
N THR A 138 -13.90 -38.43 -25.32
CA THR A 138 -12.60 -39.03 -25.62
C THR A 138 -12.41 -40.43 -25.03
N GLY A 139 -13.21 -40.80 -24.02
CA GLY A 139 -12.99 -42.01 -23.21
C GLY A 139 -11.75 -41.93 -22.30
N ARG A 140 -11.09 -40.77 -22.24
CA ARG A 140 -9.85 -40.53 -21.50
C ARG A 140 -10.14 -39.85 -20.16
N LYS A 141 -9.23 -39.97 -19.19
CA LYS A 141 -9.42 -39.37 -17.84
C LYS A 141 -8.58 -38.13 -17.59
N ARG A 142 -7.37 -38.05 -18.14
CA ARG A 142 -6.41 -37.00 -17.77
C ARG A 142 -6.89 -35.64 -18.27
N ILE A 143 -6.77 -34.64 -17.41
CA ILE A 143 -7.02 -33.23 -17.72
C ILE A 143 -5.71 -32.50 -17.48
N VAL A 144 -5.25 -31.75 -18.48
CA VAL A 144 -4.10 -30.86 -18.35
C VAL A 144 -4.64 -29.44 -18.13
N ALA A 145 -4.26 -28.83 -17.02
CA ALA A 145 -4.52 -27.44 -16.68
C ALA A 145 -3.17 -26.75 -16.39
N PHE A 146 -3.20 -25.48 -15.98
CA PHE A 146 -1.97 -24.76 -15.62
C PHE A 146 -1.84 -24.57 -14.10
N ASP A 147 -0.61 -24.45 -13.62
CA ASP A 147 -0.26 -24.43 -12.19
C ASP A 147 -0.94 -23.34 -11.36
N SER A 148 -1.32 -22.24 -12.01
CA SER A 148 -1.90 -21.07 -11.38
C SER A 148 -3.37 -20.85 -11.77
N GLY A 149 -4.07 -21.92 -12.18
CA GLY A 149 -5.45 -21.85 -12.66
C GLY A 149 -6.51 -21.88 -11.58
N PHE A 150 -7.56 -21.08 -11.76
CA PHE A 150 -8.75 -21.09 -10.91
C PHE A 150 -9.99 -21.45 -11.73
N HIS A 151 -10.40 -22.70 -11.64
CA HIS A 151 -11.57 -23.22 -12.36
C HIS A 151 -12.79 -23.47 -11.46
N GLY A 152 -12.67 -23.17 -10.16
CA GLY A 152 -13.74 -23.38 -9.20
C GLY A 152 -13.32 -24.12 -7.95
N ARG A 153 -14.34 -24.54 -7.18
CA ARG A 153 -14.15 -25.23 -5.89
C ARG A 153 -15.01 -26.50 -5.75
N THR A 154 -15.69 -26.94 -6.82
CA THR A 154 -16.44 -28.21 -6.81
C THR A 154 -15.51 -29.38 -7.17
N GLY A 155 -15.93 -30.63 -6.92
CA GLY A 155 -15.00 -31.78 -6.88
C GLY A 155 -14.04 -31.94 -8.08
N LEU A 156 -14.48 -31.76 -9.34
CA LEU A 156 -13.60 -31.86 -10.51
C LEU A 156 -12.93 -30.51 -10.83
N SER A 157 -13.69 -29.42 -10.80
CA SER A 157 -13.20 -28.07 -11.08
C SER A 157 -12.13 -27.61 -10.10
N GLY A 158 -12.28 -27.93 -8.82
CA GLY A 158 -11.31 -27.68 -7.76
C GLY A 158 -10.04 -28.51 -7.92
N ALA A 159 -10.15 -29.78 -8.33
CA ALA A 159 -8.99 -30.61 -8.66
C ALA A 159 -8.24 -30.09 -9.91
N ALA A 160 -8.96 -29.44 -10.83
CA ALA A 160 -8.39 -28.77 -11.98
C ALA A 160 -7.80 -27.38 -11.66
N GLY A 161 -8.06 -26.80 -10.47
CA GLY A 161 -7.50 -25.52 -10.04
C GLY A 161 -6.32 -25.67 -9.07
N ASP A 162 -6.38 -24.95 -7.95
CA ASP A 162 -5.35 -24.87 -6.90
C ASP A 162 -5.10 -26.20 -6.17
N ASP A 163 -3.91 -26.76 -6.35
CA ASP A 163 -3.47 -28.02 -5.74
C ASP A 163 -3.38 -27.95 -4.20
N GLU A 164 -3.08 -26.79 -3.62
CA GLU A 164 -3.04 -26.66 -2.15
C GLU A 164 -4.44 -26.84 -1.57
N THR A 165 -5.42 -26.14 -2.11
CA THR A 165 -6.80 -26.29 -1.65
C THR A 165 -7.38 -27.66 -1.99
N ALA A 166 -7.08 -28.22 -3.16
CA ALA A 166 -7.53 -29.56 -3.52
C ALA A 166 -7.04 -30.60 -2.51
N ARG A 167 -5.76 -30.56 -2.13
CA ARG A 167 -5.19 -31.42 -1.08
C ARG A 167 -5.79 -31.16 0.30
N TYR A 168 -6.03 -29.89 0.65
CA TYR A 168 -6.65 -29.53 1.92
C TYR A 168 -8.02 -30.20 2.12
N PHE A 169 -8.81 -30.34 1.04
CA PHE A 169 -10.11 -31.00 1.05
C PHE A 169 -10.08 -32.47 0.58
N LEU A 170 -8.91 -33.07 0.38
CA LEU A 170 -8.74 -34.45 -0.13
C LEU A 170 -9.49 -34.68 -1.46
N CYS A 171 -9.56 -33.63 -2.29
CA CYS A 171 -10.19 -33.64 -3.61
C CYS A 171 -9.16 -33.79 -4.74
N ASP A 172 -7.87 -33.71 -4.42
CA ASP A 172 -6.81 -33.93 -5.39
C ASP A 172 -6.90 -35.34 -6.00
N LYS A 173 -6.65 -35.43 -7.30
CA LYS A 173 -6.56 -36.72 -8.01
C LYS A 173 -5.24 -36.77 -8.77
N PRO A 174 -4.13 -37.07 -8.07
CA PRO A 174 -2.82 -37.18 -8.69
C PRO A 174 -2.87 -38.14 -9.87
N GLY A 175 -2.29 -37.73 -11.00
CA GLY A 175 -2.29 -38.51 -12.25
C GLY A 175 -3.54 -38.33 -13.12
N GLU A 176 -4.67 -37.84 -12.60
CA GLU A 176 -5.83 -37.46 -13.40
C GLU A 176 -5.85 -35.96 -13.74
N PHE A 177 -5.36 -35.10 -12.86
CA PHE A 177 -5.21 -33.67 -13.11
C PHE A 177 -3.73 -33.31 -13.07
N ILE A 178 -3.24 -32.75 -14.17
CA ILE A 178 -1.83 -32.39 -14.35
C ILE A 178 -1.75 -30.88 -14.56
N LYS A 179 -0.75 -30.26 -13.96
CA LYS A 179 -0.47 -28.83 -14.13
C LYS A 179 0.80 -28.64 -14.94
N VAL A 180 0.73 -27.75 -15.93
CA VAL A 180 1.91 -27.27 -16.65
C VAL A 180 2.08 -25.76 -16.43
N PRO A 181 3.30 -25.22 -16.54
CA PRO A 181 3.50 -23.77 -16.50
C PRO A 181 2.72 -23.08 -17.63
N PHE A 182 2.10 -21.93 -17.32
CA PHE A 182 1.48 -21.08 -18.34
C PHE A 182 2.54 -20.55 -19.31
N ASN A 183 2.20 -20.37 -20.59
CA ASN A 183 3.12 -20.02 -21.69
C ASN A 183 4.22 -21.06 -22.03
N ASP A 184 4.18 -22.28 -21.48
CA ASP A 184 5.13 -23.35 -21.81
C ASP A 184 4.53 -24.38 -22.79
N LEU A 185 4.83 -24.21 -24.09
CA LEU A 185 4.38 -25.15 -25.13
C LEU A 185 5.08 -26.51 -25.08
N ASP A 186 6.32 -26.56 -24.60
CA ASP A 186 7.10 -27.81 -24.55
C ASP A 186 6.57 -28.71 -23.43
N ALA A 187 6.28 -28.14 -22.26
CA ALA A 187 5.63 -28.85 -21.16
C ALA A 187 4.22 -29.33 -21.56
N MET A 188 3.44 -28.49 -22.24
CA MET A 188 2.14 -28.87 -22.78
C MET A 188 2.27 -30.05 -23.76
N ARG A 189 3.19 -29.96 -24.74
CA ARG A 189 3.42 -31.02 -25.72
C ARG A 189 3.85 -32.31 -25.04
N HIS A 190 4.73 -32.23 -24.04
CA HIS A 190 5.18 -33.39 -23.29
C HIS A 190 4.00 -34.16 -22.69
N GLU A 191 3.10 -33.47 -22.01
CA GLU A 191 1.93 -34.09 -21.39
C GLU A 191 0.93 -34.66 -22.40
N LEU A 192 0.71 -33.96 -23.51
CA LEU A 192 -0.23 -34.42 -24.56
C LEU A 192 0.32 -35.60 -25.37
N SER A 193 1.65 -35.74 -25.48
CA SER A 193 2.30 -36.80 -26.26
C SER A 193 1.97 -38.23 -25.81
N GLY A 194 1.48 -38.39 -24.57
CA GLY A 194 1.00 -39.67 -24.05
C GLY A 194 -0.29 -40.18 -24.72
N GLY A 195 -1.04 -39.33 -25.42
CA GLY A 195 -2.27 -39.71 -26.14
C GLY A 195 -3.44 -40.13 -25.23
N ASP A 196 -3.35 -39.88 -23.92
CA ASP A 196 -4.32 -40.29 -22.90
C ASP A 196 -4.99 -39.09 -22.18
N VAL A 197 -4.81 -37.88 -22.72
CA VAL A 197 -5.41 -36.63 -22.25
C VAL A 197 -6.78 -36.42 -22.90
N ALA A 198 -7.79 -36.17 -22.06
CA ALA A 198 -9.16 -35.90 -22.47
C ALA A 198 -9.35 -34.45 -22.89
N ALA A 199 -8.79 -33.52 -22.11
CA ALA A 199 -8.84 -32.11 -22.41
C ALA A 199 -7.67 -31.31 -21.83
N VAL A 200 -7.37 -30.21 -22.52
CA VAL A 200 -6.67 -29.06 -21.96
C VAL A 200 -7.74 -28.07 -21.46
N LEU A 201 -7.65 -27.65 -20.19
CA LEU A 201 -8.56 -26.68 -19.57
C LEU A 201 -7.79 -25.43 -19.16
N MET A 202 -8.20 -24.27 -19.69
CA MET A 202 -7.47 -23.01 -19.50
C MET A 202 -8.39 -21.81 -19.35
N GLU A 203 -8.09 -20.94 -18.40
CA GLU A 203 -8.52 -19.55 -18.45
C GLU A 203 -7.77 -18.90 -19.61
N THR A 204 -8.47 -18.16 -20.49
CA THR A 204 -7.78 -17.50 -21.62
C THR A 204 -6.75 -16.49 -21.13
N ILE A 205 -7.07 -15.74 -20.08
CA ILE A 205 -6.14 -14.89 -19.33
C ILE A 205 -6.31 -15.25 -17.84
N PRO A 206 -5.33 -15.90 -17.20
CA PRO A 206 -5.44 -16.33 -15.81
C PRO A 206 -5.67 -15.19 -14.82
N ALA A 207 -6.86 -15.11 -14.22
CA ALA A 207 -7.20 -13.98 -13.38
C ALA A 207 -6.50 -14.00 -12.02
N THR A 208 -6.43 -15.17 -11.40
CA THR A 208 -5.86 -15.36 -10.06
C THR A 208 -4.34 -15.26 -10.03
N SER A 209 -3.68 -15.29 -11.19
CA SER A 209 -2.24 -15.03 -11.37
C SER A 209 -1.92 -13.56 -11.67
N GLY A 210 -2.93 -12.68 -11.62
CA GLY A 210 -2.74 -11.26 -11.93
C GLY A 210 -2.68 -10.98 -13.43
N PHE A 211 -3.49 -11.69 -14.22
CA PHE A 211 -3.69 -11.45 -15.65
C PHE A 211 -2.42 -11.49 -16.53
N PRO A 212 -1.53 -12.49 -16.41
CA PRO A 212 -0.47 -12.67 -17.40
C PRO A 212 -1.10 -12.90 -18.77
N LEU A 213 -0.60 -12.20 -19.79
CA LEU A 213 -1.09 -12.37 -21.16
C LEU A 213 -0.49 -13.64 -21.77
N PRO A 214 -1.25 -14.39 -22.58
CA PRO A 214 -0.69 -15.41 -23.45
C PRO A 214 0.41 -14.84 -24.34
N ASP A 215 1.55 -15.52 -24.42
CA ASP A 215 2.61 -15.16 -25.38
C ASP A 215 2.10 -15.34 -26.82
N ASP A 216 2.72 -14.61 -27.75
CA ASP A 216 2.39 -14.72 -29.17
C ASP A 216 2.52 -16.16 -29.66
N GLY A 217 1.43 -16.68 -30.23
CA GLY A 217 1.36 -18.06 -30.74
C GLY A 217 1.06 -19.13 -29.69
N TYR A 218 1.02 -18.81 -28.39
CA TYR A 218 0.78 -19.81 -27.33
C TYR A 218 -0.59 -20.48 -27.45
N LEU A 219 -1.69 -19.71 -27.41
CA LEU A 219 -3.05 -20.29 -27.46
C LEU A 219 -3.33 -21.03 -28.78
N SER A 220 -2.86 -20.49 -29.91
CA SER A 220 -2.96 -21.18 -31.20
C SER A 220 -2.14 -22.48 -31.20
N GLY A 221 -0.95 -22.47 -30.62
CA GLY A 221 -0.11 -23.66 -30.48
C GLY A 221 -0.77 -24.73 -29.63
N VAL A 222 -1.37 -24.36 -28.49
CA VAL A 222 -2.17 -25.27 -27.65
C VAL A 222 -3.32 -25.87 -28.45
N LYS A 223 -4.08 -25.06 -29.21
CA LYS A 223 -5.19 -25.57 -30.03
C LYS A 223 -4.72 -26.55 -31.10
N THR A 224 -3.63 -26.23 -31.82
CA THR A 224 -3.05 -27.13 -32.82
C THR A 224 -2.60 -28.45 -32.18
N MET A 225 -1.99 -28.41 -30.99
CA MET A 225 -1.62 -29.64 -30.27
C MET A 225 -2.85 -30.44 -29.81
N CYS A 226 -3.91 -29.78 -29.37
CA CYS A 226 -5.16 -30.45 -29.04
C CYS A 226 -5.71 -31.24 -30.25
N GLU A 227 -5.66 -30.66 -31.45
CA GLU A 227 -6.05 -31.34 -32.69
C GLU A 227 -5.10 -32.50 -33.04
N GLU A 228 -3.79 -32.28 -32.95
CA GLU A 228 -2.76 -33.29 -33.22
C GLU A 228 -2.91 -34.55 -32.34
N PHE A 229 -3.21 -34.36 -31.05
CA PHE A 229 -3.31 -35.43 -30.06
C PHE A 229 -4.76 -35.87 -29.76
N GLU A 230 -5.74 -35.44 -30.56
CA GLU A 230 -7.17 -35.73 -30.39
C GLU A 230 -7.66 -35.43 -28.96
N THR A 231 -7.16 -34.35 -28.38
CA THR A 231 -7.51 -33.82 -27.06
C THR A 231 -8.45 -32.63 -27.24
N LEU A 232 -9.45 -32.46 -26.38
CA LEU A 232 -10.35 -31.30 -26.49
C LEU A 232 -9.76 -30.05 -25.84
N TYR A 233 -9.99 -28.88 -26.42
CA TYR A 233 -9.67 -27.60 -25.82
C TYR A 233 -10.88 -26.99 -25.12
N VAL A 234 -10.75 -26.76 -23.81
CA VAL A 234 -11.77 -26.12 -22.97
C VAL A 234 -11.31 -24.70 -22.61
N ALA A 235 -12.01 -23.71 -23.14
CA ALA A 235 -11.81 -22.30 -22.79
C ALA A 235 -12.69 -21.92 -21.59
N ASP A 236 -12.06 -21.64 -20.45
CA ASP A 236 -12.70 -21.04 -19.28
C ASP A 236 -12.72 -19.51 -19.44
N GLU A 237 -13.89 -19.00 -19.83
CA GLU A 237 -14.15 -17.58 -20.09
C GLU A 237 -15.00 -16.95 -18.99
N VAL A 238 -15.03 -17.58 -17.80
CA VAL A 238 -15.88 -17.13 -16.69
C VAL A 238 -15.50 -15.73 -16.18
N GLN A 239 -14.24 -15.29 -16.32
CA GLN A 239 -13.80 -13.93 -15.95
C GLN A 239 -13.49 -13.01 -17.13
N THR A 240 -12.97 -13.58 -18.23
CA THR A 240 -12.39 -12.82 -19.33
C THR A 240 -13.34 -12.60 -20.50
N GLY A 241 -14.39 -13.42 -20.59
CA GLY A 241 -15.41 -13.32 -21.62
C GLY A 241 -16.43 -12.23 -21.33
N LEU A 242 -17.55 -12.31 -22.06
CA LEU A 242 -18.68 -11.38 -21.98
C LEU A 242 -18.25 -9.92 -22.16
N GLY A 243 -17.41 -9.63 -23.15
CA GLY A 243 -17.06 -8.26 -23.53
C GLY A 243 -15.91 -7.65 -22.73
N ARG A 244 -15.45 -8.28 -21.64
CA ARG A 244 -14.51 -7.63 -20.69
C ARG A 244 -13.19 -7.21 -21.32
N THR A 245 -12.69 -8.01 -22.26
CA THR A 245 -11.42 -7.79 -22.94
C THR A 245 -11.56 -6.97 -24.23
N GLY A 246 -12.73 -6.36 -24.48
CA GLY A 246 -13.00 -5.63 -25.73
C GLY A 246 -13.51 -6.50 -26.88
N ARG A 247 -13.66 -7.80 -26.64
CA ARG A 247 -14.32 -8.77 -27.52
C ARG A 247 -15.32 -9.60 -26.71
N MET A 248 -16.28 -10.21 -27.40
CA MET A 248 -17.31 -11.01 -26.75
C MET A 248 -16.69 -12.15 -25.93
N TRP A 249 -15.74 -12.88 -26.52
CA TRP A 249 -14.93 -13.88 -25.84
C TRP A 249 -13.46 -13.53 -25.98
N ALA A 250 -12.68 -13.64 -24.91
CA ALA A 250 -11.27 -13.29 -24.94
C ALA A 250 -10.48 -14.16 -25.93
N VAL A 251 -10.84 -15.43 -26.08
CA VAL A 251 -10.19 -16.41 -26.95
C VAL A 251 -10.15 -15.96 -28.42
N GLU A 252 -11.09 -15.12 -28.83
CA GLU A 252 -11.16 -14.54 -30.17
C GLU A 252 -9.95 -13.66 -30.50
N HIS A 253 -9.32 -13.02 -29.50
CA HIS A 253 -8.12 -12.19 -29.72
C HIS A 253 -6.96 -12.98 -30.33
N TRP A 254 -6.94 -14.30 -30.16
CA TRP A 254 -5.92 -15.20 -30.68
C TRP A 254 -6.41 -16.09 -31.83
N GLY A 255 -7.62 -15.84 -32.35
CA GLY A 255 -8.17 -16.58 -33.48
C GLY A 255 -8.41 -18.07 -33.19
N VAL A 256 -8.61 -18.43 -31.93
CA VAL A 256 -8.81 -19.82 -31.50
C VAL A 256 -10.31 -20.10 -31.31
N ALA A 257 -10.79 -21.20 -31.88
CA ALA A 257 -12.12 -21.75 -31.60
C ALA A 257 -11.97 -22.92 -30.60
N PRO A 258 -12.61 -22.86 -29.42
CA PRO A 258 -12.58 -23.98 -28.48
C PRO A 258 -13.50 -25.13 -28.89
N ASP A 259 -13.30 -26.31 -28.29
CA ASP A 259 -14.25 -27.43 -28.40
C ASP A 259 -15.37 -27.32 -27.36
N ILE A 260 -15.05 -26.70 -26.22
CA ILE A 260 -15.96 -26.42 -25.11
C ILE A 260 -15.64 -25.02 -24.56
N LEU A 261 -16.65 -24.19 -24.35
CA LEU A 261 -16.52 -22.90 -23.65
C LEU A 261 -17.31 -22.92 -22.35
N VAL A 262 -16.71 -22.40 -21.28
CA VAL A 262 -17.37 -22.24 -19.98
C VAL A 262 -17.53 -20.75 -19.66
N THR A 263 -18.73 -20.36 -19.22
CA THR A 263 -19.03 -18.98 -18.82
C THR A 263 -19.96 -18.93 -17.60
N GLY A 264 -20.02 -17.78 -16.93
CA GLY A 264 -20.80 -17.55 -15.71
C GLY A 264 -20.66 -16.10 -15.25
N LYS A 265 -20.55 -15.86 -13.94
CA LYS A 265 -20.30 -14.53 -13.33
C LYS A 265 -21.11 -13.40 -14.00
N GLY A 266 -20.52 -12.64 -14.93
CA GLY A 266 -21.18 -11.56 -15.65
C GLY A 266 -22.49 -11.97 -16.34
N LEU A 267 -22.62 -13.24 -16.73
CA LEU A 267 -23.84 -13.79 -17.33
C LEU A 267 -25.05 -13.65 -16.41
N SER A 268 -24.85 -13.65 -15.09
CA SER A 268 -25.92 -13.45 -14.10
C SER A 268 -26.51 -12.03 -14.10
N GLY A 269 -25.85 -11.08 -14.77
CA GLY A 269 -26.14 -9.65 -14.63
C GLY A 269 -25.93 -9.12 -13.20
N GLY A 270 -25.29 -9.89 -12.32
CA GLY A 270 -25.19 -9.61 -10.89
C GLY A 270 -26.50 -9.78 -10.12
N LEU A 271 -27.52 -10.42 -10.71
CA LEU A 271 -28.87 -10.54 -10.13
C LEU A 271 -29.31 -11.98 -9.85
N TYR A 272 -29.14 -12.91 -10.79
CA TYR A 272 -29.63 -14.29 -10.63
C TYR A 272 -28.53 -15.32 -10.97
N PRO A 273 -28.21 -16.28 -10.07
CA PRO A 273 -27.15 -17.25 -10.31
C PRO A 273 -27.39 -18.09 -11.57
N ILE A 274 -26.44 -18.04 -12.51
CA ILE A 274 -26.48 -18.82 -13.74
C ILE A 274 -25.08 -18.90 -14.35
N ALA A 275 -24.77 -20.03 -14.95
CA ALA A 275 -23.57 -20.31 -15.71
C ALA A 275 -23.90 -21.28 -16.86
N ALA A 276 -22.98 -21.43 -17.81
CA ALA A 276 -23.21 -22.26 -18.98
C ALA A 276 -21.92 -22.96 -19.44
N THR A 277 -22.09 -24.19 -19.92
CA THR A 277 -21.12 -24.92 -20.71
C THR A 277 -21.64 -25.02 -22.13
N VAL A 278 -20.96 -24.39 -23.08
CA VAL A 278 -21.27 -24.43 -24.51
C VAL A 278 -20.38 -25.50 -25.14
N LEU A 279 -20.98 -26.42 -25.88
CA LEU A 279 -20.35 -27.65 -26.36
C LEU A 279 -20.46 -27.74 -27.88
N SER A 280 -19.37 -28.13 -28.54
CA SER A 280 -19.39 -28.62 -29.91
C SER A 280 -20.22 -29.90 -30.02
N GLU A 281 -20.62 -30.28 -31.24
CA GLU A 281 -21.38 -31.53 -31.42
C GLU A 281 -20.64 -32.77 -30.88
N PRO A 282 -19.33 -32.98 -31.15
CA PRO A 282 -18.60 -34.11 -30.60
C PRO A 282 -18.56 -34.14 -29.07
N ALA A 283 -18.32 -33.00 -28.42
CA ALA A 283 -18.22 -32.92 -26.97
C ALA A 283 -19.58 -33.12 -26.26
N GLY A 284 -20.67 -32.67 -26.88
CA GLY A 284 -22.02 -32.70 -26.30
C GLY A 284 -22.91 -33.86 -26.73
N ARG A 285 -22.43 -34.77 -27.58
CA ARG A 285 -23.26 -35.88 -28.13
C ARG A 285 -23.92 -36.74 -27.05
N TRP A 286 -23.33 -36.85 -25.87
CA TRP A 286 -23.93 -37.57 -24.73
C TRP A 286 -25.30 -37.04 -24.34
N LEU A 287 -25.64 -35.78 -24.62
CA LEU A 287 -26.97 -35.22 -24.36
C LEU A 287 -28.07 -35.93 -25.15
N LYS A 288 -27.73 -36.51 -26.32
CA LYS A 288 -28.65 -37.35 -27.12
C LYS A 288 -28.68 -38.79 -26.62
N GLU A 289 -27.55 -39.32 -26.16
CA GLU A 289 -27.41 -40.72 -25.73
C GLU A 289 -27.90 -40.97 -24.31
N ASN A 290 -27.73 -40.00 -23.42
CA ASN A 290 -28.21 -39.99 -22.05
C ASN A 290 -28.82 -38.62 -21.72
N ALA A 291 -30.11 -38.47 -22.05
CA ALA A 291 -30.88 -37.23 -21.88
C ALA A 291 -30.93 -36.69 -20.44
N TRP A 292 -30.57 -37.49 -19.43
CA TRP A 292 -30.49 -37.08 -18.01
C TRP A 292 -29.08 -37.24 -17.41
N GLY A 293 -28.03 -37.30 -18.25
CA GLY A 293 -26.63 -37.50 -17.80
C GLY A 293 -26.04 -36.39 -16.93
N HIS A 294 -26.67 -35.20 -16.93
CA HIS A 294 -26.42 -34.14 -15.97
C HIS A 294 -27.74 -33.40 -15.71
N VAL A 295 -28.12 -33.31 -14.43
CA VAL A 295 -29.33 -32.59 -14.00
C VAL A 295 -28.91 -31.54 -12.97
N SER A 296 -29.33 -30.29 -13.18
CA SER A 296 -29.15 -29.21 -12.22
C SER A 296 -30.53 -28.63 -11.88
N THR A 297 -30.95 -28.75 -10.62
CA THR A 297 -32.29 -28.33 -10.19
C THR A 297 -32.53 -26.83 -10.37
N PHE A 298 -31.53 -26.02 -10.04
CA PHE A 298 -31.57 -24.55 -10.17
C PHE A 298 -30.87 -24.05 -11.45
N GLY A 299 -30.10 -24.92 -12.12
CA GLY A 299 -29.36 -24.57 -13.32
C GLY A 299 -30.31 -24.21 -14.46
N GLY A 300 -30.08 -23.03 -15.03
CA GLY A 300 -30.93 -22.50 -16.10
C GLY A 300 -32.35 -22.16 -15.63
N SER A 301 -32.53 -21.63 -14.42
CA SER A 301 -33.84 -21.13 -13.97
C SER A 301 -34.49 -20.23 -15.02
N ASP A 302 -35.80 -20.38 -15.28
CA ASP A 302 -36.48 -19.65 -16.35
C ASP A 302 -36.35 -18.13 -16.18
N ILE A 303 -36.57 -17.63 -14.95
CA ILE A 303 -36.41 -16.21 -14.61
C ILE A 303 -34.96 -15.71 -14.77
N GLY A 304 -33.97 -16.52 -14.38
CA GLY A 304 -32.56 -16.20 -14.54
C GLY A 304 -32.12 -16.16 -16.00
N CYS A 305 -32.72 -17.00 -16.86
CA CYS A 305 -32.43 -17.02 -18.29
C CYS A 305 -32.84 -15.72 -18.99
N LEU A 306 -33.96 -15.10 -18.58
CA LEU A 306 -34.37 -13.78 -19.10
C LEU A 306 -33.32 -12.70 -18.82
N VAL A 307 -32.79 -12.68 -17.59
CA VAL A 307 -31.75 -11.72 -17.19
C VAL A 307 -30.45 -12.01 -17.93
N ALA A 308 -30.07 -13.29 -18.01
CA ALA A 308 -28.84 -13.72 -18.67
C ALA A 308 -28.83 -13.43 -20.16
N LEU A 309 -29.96 -13.66 -20.84
CA LEU A 309 -30.10 -13.35 -22.26
C LEU A 309 -29.88 -11.85 -22.50
N ARG A 310 -30.47 -10.99 -21.67
CA ARG A 310 -30.24 -9.55 -21.81
C ARG A 310 -28.81 -9.15 -21.47
N ALA A 311 -28.22 -9.71 -20.41
CA ALA A 311 -26.83 -9.45 -20.06
C ALA A 311 -25.88 -9.85 -21.21
N LEU A 312 -26.09 -11.02 -21.81
CA LEU A 312 -25.34 -11.49 -22.99
C LEU A 312 -25.47 -10.52 -24.16
N GLN A 313 -26.69 -10.06 -24.46
CA GLN A 313 -26.94 -9.10 -25.55
C GLN A 313 -26.24 -7.76 -25.32
N VAL A 314 -26.26 -7.22 -24.10
CA VAL A 314 -25.55 -5.98 -23.77
C VAL A 314 -24.04 -6.16 -23.90
N CYS A 315 -23.50 -7.28 -23.37
CA CYS A 315 -22.07 -7.56 -23.49
C CYS A 315 -21.59 -7.74 -24.93
N ASN A 316 -22.46 -8.23 -25.83
CA ASN A 316 -22.15 -8.43 -27.25
C ASN A 316 -22.51 -7.22 -28.13
N ASP A 317 -23.04 -6.14 -27.56
CA ASP A 317 -23.43 -4.96 -28.32
C ASP A 317 -22.16 -4.23 -28.84
N PRO A 318 -22.09 -3.90 -30.15
CA PRO A 318 -20.90 -3.25 -30.72
C PRO A 318 -20.53 -1.93 -30.04
N ALA A 319 -21.51 -1.14 -29.59
CA ALA A 319 -21.21 0.11 -28.89
C ALA A 319 -20.67 -0.15 -27.48
N THR A 320 -21.12 -1.21 -26.81
CA THR A 320 -20.55 -1.64 -25.52
C THR A 320 -19.11 -2.10 -25.67
N LEU A 321 -18.80 -2.93 -26.67
CA LEU A 321 -17.43 -3.39 -26.94
C LEU A 321 -16.49 -2.24 -27.32
N GLU A 322 -16.97 -1.31 -28.15
CA GLU A 322 -16.22 -0.10 -28.50
C GLU A 322 -15.93 0.75 -27.26
N ASN A 323 -16.93 0.95 -26.38
CA ASN A 323 -16.73 1.68 -25.13
C ASN A 323 -15.66 1.00 -24.25
N VAL A 324 -15.70 -0.32 -24.11
CA VAL A 324 -14.67 -1.08 -23.37
C VAL A 324 -13.27 -0.77 -23.91
N ASN A 325 -13.08 -0.80 -25.23
CA ASN A 325 -11.78 -0.51 -25.84
C ASN A 325 -11.34 0.94 -25.59
N VAL A 326 -12.22 1.91 -25.85
CA VAL A 326 -11.94 3.34 -25.65
C VAL A 326 -11.55 3.65 -24.21
N GLN A 327 -12.31 3.16 -23.22
CA GLN A 327 -12.02 3.43 -21.81
C GLN A 327 -10.80 2.65 -21.30
N ALA A 328 -10.56 1.44 -21.82
CA ALA A 328 -9.37 0.66 -21.48
C ALA A 328 -8.09 1.38 -21.93
N ASP A 329 -8.04 1.84 -23.17
CA ASP A 329 -6.89 2.58 -23.71
C ASP A 329 -6.64 3.86 -22.92
N TYR A 330 -7.72 4.53 -22.51
CA TYR A 330 -7.59 5.73 -21.70
C TYR A 330 -7.02 5.46 -20.31
N LEU A 331 -7.57 4.48 -19.59
CA LEU A 331 -7.07 4.10 -18.28
C LEU A 331 -5.63 3.61 -18.33
N LEU A 332 -5.26 2.84 -19.36
CA LEU A 332 -3.88 2.41 -19.57
C LEU A 332 -2.93 3.59 -19.67
N ALA A 333 -3.24 4.58 -20.51
CA ALA A 333 -2.39 5.76 -20.68
C ALA A 333 -2.21 6.51 -19.34
N GLY A 334 -3.28 6.67 -18.56
CA GLY A 334 -3.20 7.29 -17.24
C GLY A 334 -2.38 6.48 -16.25
N LEU A 335 -2.57 5.16 -16.19
CA LEU A 335 -1.82 4.26 -15.31
C LEU A 335 -0.32 4.23 -15.68
N GLN A 336 0.04 4.31 -16.96
CA GLN A 336 1.43 4.38 -17.41
C GLN A 336 2.13 5.64 -16.89
N VAL A 337 1.45 6.79 -16.93
CA VAL A 337 1.96 8.03 -16.32
C VAL A 337 2.16 7.86 -14.80
N LEU A 338 1.29 7.11 -14.12
CA LEU A 338 1.48 6.81 -12.69
C LEU A 338 2.66 5.85 -12.46
N ALA A 339 2.86 4.84 -13.30
CA ALA A 339 3.99 3.91 -13.19
C ALA A 339 5.34 4.63 -13.34
N GLU A 340 5.45 5.59 -14.26
CA GLU A 340 6.65 6.44 -14.40
C GLU A 340 6.93 7.27 -13.14
N ARG A 341 5.88 7.72 -12.45
CA ARG A 341 5.97 8.55 -11.23
C ARG A 341 6.19 7.76 -9.95
N PHE A 342 5.74 6.50 -9.93
CA PHE A 342 5.75 5.63 -8.75
C PHE A 342 6.43 4.30 -9.11
N PRO A 343 7.78 4.22 -9.06
CA PRO A 343 8.54 3.05 -9.53
C PRO A 343 8.24 1.73 -8.83
N PHE A 344 7.52 1.76 -7.70
CA PHE A 344 7.03 0.55 -7.04
C PHE A 344 5.88 -0.14 -7.80
N LEU A 345 5.23 0.55 -8.75
CA LEU A 345 4.33 -0.01 -9.76
C LEU A 345 5.16 -0.36 -11.00
N GLU A 346 5.55 -1.63 -11.11
CA GLU A 346 6.54 -2.10 -12.09
C GLU A 346 5.95 -2.40 -13.46
N GLU A 347 4.74 -2.94 -13.49
CA GLU A 347 4.13 -3.44 -14.72
C GLU A 347 2.60 -3.27 -14.68
N ILE A 348 2.02 -2.89 -15.83
CA ILE A 348 0.58 -2.84 -16.03
C ILE A 348 0.22 -3.89 -17.09
N ARG A 349 -0.41 -4.96 -16.65
CA ARG A 349 -0.94 -6.02 -17.52
C ARG A 349 -2.34 -5.65 -17.92
N HIS A 350 -2.67 -5.69 -19.21
CA HIS A 350 -4.02 -5.33 -19.63
C HIS A 350 -4.49 -6.02 -20.92
N LYS A 351 -5.80 -6.27 -20.99
CA LYS A 351 -6.53 -6.57 -22.22
C LYS A 351 -7.97 -6.07 -22.03
N GLY A 352 -8.36 -5.03 -22.75
CA GLY A 352 -9.60 -4.30 -22.45
C GLY A 352 -9.62 -3.85 -20.98
N LEU A 353 -10.75 -4.02 -20.30
CA LEU A 353 -10.93 -3.65 -18.89
C LEU A 353 -10.52 -4.77 -17.90
N VAL A 354 -9.78 -5.77 -18.37
CA VAL A 354 -9.04 -6.69 -17.51
C VAL A 354 -7.66 -6.08 -17.28
N MET A 355 -7.38 -5.58 -16.07
CA MET A 355 -6.11 -4.95 -15.74
C MET A 355 -5.48 -5.53 -14.47
N GLY A 356 -4.16 -5.73 -14.49
CA GLY A 356 -3.35 -6.14 -13.36
C GLY A 356 -2.26 -5.11 -13.11
N LEU A 357 -2.20 -4.58 -11.89
CA LEU A 357 -1.15 -3.65 -11.45
C LEU A 357 -0.12 -4.44 -10.65
N LYS A 358 1.06 -4.68 -11.23
CA LYS A 358 2.16 -5.45 -10.62
C LYS A 358 3.06 -4.51 -9.83
N PHE A 359 3.30 -4.86 -8.59
CA PHE A 359 4.19 -4.15 -7.69
C PHE A 359 5.46 -4.95 -7.40
N THR A 360 6.47 -4.28 -6.85
CA THR A 360 7.81 -4.84 -6.56
C THR A 360 7.79 -6.14 -5.76
N ASP A 361 6.81 -6.29 -4.87
CA ASP A 361 6.68 -7.45 -4.00
C ASP A 361 5.28 -7.56 -3.38
N THR A 362 5.02 -8.69 -2.71
CA THR A 362 3.75 -8.98 -2.04
C THR A 362 3.38 -7.97 -0.95
N SER A 363 4.36 -7.47 -0.18
CA SER A 363 4.06 -6.52 0.89
C SER A 363 3.62 -5.17 0.33
N THR A 364 4.25 -4.74 -0.77
CA THR A 364 3.84 -3.56 -1.54
C THR A 364 2.46 -3.74 -2.15
N GLY A 365 2.18 -4.90 -2.78
CA GLY A 365 0.85 -5.19 -3.34
C GLY A 365 -0.28 -5.19 -2.29
N VAL A 366 -0.06 -5.83 -1.14
CA VAL A 366 -1.03 -5.84 -0.03
C VAL A 366 -1.18 -4.46 0.61
N GLY A 367 -0.09 -3.72 0.76
CA GLY A 367 -0.09 -2.34 1.25
C GLY A 367 -0.84 -1.38 0.31
N MET A 368 -0.64 -1.53 -1.00
CA MET A 368 -1.38 -0.78 -2.02
C MET A 368 -2.85 -1.14 -2.06
N MET A 369 -3.22 -2.40 -1.82
CA MET A 369 -4.63 -2.79 -1.66
C MET A 369 -5.29 -2.03 -0.49
N ARG A 370 -4.57 -1.92 0.65
CA ARG A 370 -5.02 -1.11 1.79
C ARG A 370 -5.10 0.37 1.42
N ALA A 371 -4.10 0.90 0.73
CA ALA A 371 -4.07 2.31 0.32
C ALA A 371 -5.24 2.66 -0.62
N LEU A 372 -5.56 1.78 -1.57
CA LEU A 372 -6.72 1.91 -2.45
C LEU A 372 -8.02 1.92 -1.63
N TYR A 373 -8.17 1.02 -0.67
CA TYR A 373 -9.32 0.99 0.23
C TYR A 373 -9.48 2.31 1.00
N GLU A 374 -8.39 2.85 1.54
CA GLU A 374 -8.40 4.15 2.22
C GLU A 374 -8.74 5.32 1.31
N ASN A 375 -8.41 5.22 0.03
CA ASN A 375 -8.71 6.22 -0.99
C ASN A 375 -9.99 5.92 -1.76
N GLY A 376 -10.89 5.10 -1.20
CA GLY A 376 -12.22 4.90 -1.72
C GLY A 376 -12.30 3.98 -2.94
N ILE A 377 -11.36 3.06 -3.11
CA ILE A 377 -11.38 2.02 -4.15
C ILE A 377 -11.39 0.64 -3.48
N TRP A 378 -12.34 -0.21 -3.89
CA TRP A 378 -12.28 -1.63 -3.63
C TRP A 378 -11.63 -2.36 -4.82
N ALA A 379 -10.40 -2.81 -4.61
CA ALA A 379 -9.69 -3.73 -5.48
C ALA A 379 -9.02 -4.79 -4.59
N PHE A 380 -8.62 -5.92 -5.18
CA PHE A 380 -8.08 -7.04 -4.40
C PHE A 380 -6.86 -7.63 -5.10
N VAL A 381 -5.89 -8.09 -4.30
CA VAL A 381 -4.70 -8.78 -4.82
C VAL A 381 -5.07 -10.08 -5.52
N ALA A 382 -4.24 -10.52 -6.46
CA ALA A 382 -4.39 -11.83 -7.08
C ALA A 382 -4.06 -12.94 -6.08
N GLY A 383 -4.73 -14.09 -6.24
CA GLY A 383 -4.64 -15.18 -5.28
C GLY A 383 -3.28 -15.88 -5.27
N PHE A 384 -2.73 -16.15 -6.46
CA PHE A 384 -1.45 -16.82 -6.65
C PHE A 384 -0.27 -15.85 -6.70
N ASP A 385 -0.49 -14.61 -7.13
CA ASP A 385 0.53 -13.55 -7.11
C ASP A 385 0.00 -12.30 -6.38
N GLN A 386 0.26 -12.24 -5.07
CA GLN A 386 -0.23 -11.14 -4.23
C GLN A 386 0.52 -9.81 -4.43
N SER A 387 1.59 -9.80 -5.23
CA SER A 387 2.21 -8.56 -5.68
C SER A 387 1.42 -7.89 -6.81
N VAL A 388 0.37 -8.52 -7.34
CA VAL A 388 -0.49 -7.94 -8.37
C VAL A 388 -1.86 -7.60 -7.80
N ILE A 389 -2.34 -6.37 -8.01
CA ILE A 389 -3.72 -5.99 -7.74
C ILE A 389 -4.56 -6.18 -9.01
N GLN A 390 -5.69 -6.86 -8.87
CA GLN A 390 -6.68 -7.00 -9.94
C GLN A 390 -7.57 -5.76 -9.99
N LEU A 391 -7.53 -5.05 -11.11
CA LEU A 391 -8.34 -3.87 -11.41
C LEU A 391 -9.27 -4.19 -12.59
N LYS A 392 -10.59 -4.21 -12.35
CA LYS A 392 -11.61 -4.61 -13.32
C LYS A 392 -12.71 -3.55 -13.42
N PRO A 393 -12.48 -2.42 -14.11
CA PRO A 393 -13.52 -1.42 -14.32
C PRO A 393 -14.70 -1.98 -15.14
N GLY A 394 -15.91 -1.45 -14.91
CA GLY A 394 -17.15 -1.91 -15.54
C GLY A 394 -17.29 -1.63 -17.03
N LEU A 395 -18.10 -2.41 -17.75
CA LEU A 395 -18.26 -2.29 -19.21
C LEU A 395 -18.93 -0.98 -19.65
N LEU A 396 -19.78 -0.42 -18.78
CA LEU A 396 -20.61 0.75 -19.07
C LEU A 396 -20.06 2.04 -18.43
N ILE A 397 -18.80 2.03 -17.99
CA ILE A 397 -18.15 3.24 -17.46
C ILE A 397 -17.93 4.27 -18.57
N ASP A 398 -17.83 5.52 -18.17
CA ASP A 398 -17.49 6.64 -19.04
C ASP A 398 -16.14 7.25 -18.64
N ARG A 399 -15.77 8.30 -19.38
CA ARG A 399 -14.53 9.02 -19.20
C ARG A 399 -14.41 9.66 -17.81
N GLU A 400 -15.49 10.22 -17.28
CA GLU A 400 -15.50 10.88 -15.97
C GLU A 400 -15.21 9.87 -14.85
N TYR A 401 -15.80 8.67 -14.95
CA TYR A 401 -15.49 7.57 -14.04
C TYR A 401 -14.01 7.16 -14.14
N CYS A 402 -13.45 7.07 -15.34
CA CYS A 402 -12.03 6.77 -15.52
C CYS A 402 -11.11 7.84 -14.90
N ASP A 403 -11.44 9.12 -15.04
CA ASP A 403 -10.69 10.22 -14.43
C ASP A 403 -10.68 10.08 -12.90
N GLU A 404 -11.83 9.75 -12.30
CA GLU A 404 -11.94 9.54 -10.86
C GLU A 404 -11.13 8.31 -10.39
N VAL A 405 -11.13 7.21 -11.16
CA VAL A 405 -10.32 6.03 -10.87
C VAL A 405 -8.83 6.41 -10.84
N LEU A 406 -8.33 7.09 -11.87
CA LEU A 406 -6.93 7.50 -11.95
C LEU A 406 -6.53 8.41 -10.80
N LEU A 407 -7.37 9.39 -10.47
CA LEU A 407 -7.15 10.29 -9.33
C LEU A 407 -7.07 9.53 -7.99
N ARG A 408 -8.00 8.59 -7.74
CA ARG A 408 -8.02 7.82 -6.49
C ARG A 408 -6.86 6.81 -6.43
N VAL A 409 -6.43 6.24 -7.56
CA VAL A 409 -5.22 5.39 -7.63
C VAL A 409 -3.97 6.22 -7.33
N GLU A 410 -3.84 7.42 -7.90
CA GLU A 410 -2.72 8.32 -7.59
C GLU A 410 -2.68 8.66 -6.10
N ASN A 411 -3.82 9.02 -5.50
CA ASN A 411 -3.91 9.31 -4.07
C ASN A 411 -3.54 8.09 -3.21
N ALA A 412 -3.89 6.88 -3.65
CA ALA A 412 -3.46 5.65 -2.97
C ALA A 412 -1.95 5.45 -3.04
N CYS A 413 -1.30 5.69 -4.19
CA CYS A 413 0.16 5.63 -4.31
C CYS A 413 0.83 6.63 -3.34
N VAL A 414 0.29 7.84 -3.23
CA VAL A 414 0.79 8.86 -2.30
C VAL A 414 0.59 8.45 -0.84
N TRP A 415 -0.61 8.00 -0.49
CA TRP A 415 -0.93 7.53 0.85
C TRP A 415 0.01 6.40 1.29
N PHE A 416 0.28 5.45 0.39
CA PHE A 416 1.18 4.34 0.65
C PHE A 416 2.61 4.81 0.97
N LEU A 417 3.15 5.76 0.19
CA LEU A 417 4.46 6.35 0.45
C LEU A 417 4.52 7.07 1.80
N GLN A 418 3.47 7.81 2.16
CA GLN A 418 3.39 8.50 3.46
C GLN A 418 3.34 7.51 4.62
N ALA A 419 2.49 6.49 4.53
CA ALA A 419 2.39 5.45 5.56
C ALA A 419 3.72 4.69 5.72
N MET A 420 4.41 4.39 4.62
CA MET A 420 5.75 3.82 4.68
C MET A 420 6.75 4.74 5.39
N ASN A 421 6.72 6.05 5.09
CA ASN A 421 7.59 7.02 5.72
C ASN A 421 7.31 7.16 7.23
N GLU A 422 6.06 7.07 7.67
CA GLU A 422 5.69 7.09 9.11
C GLU A 422 6.19 5.83 9.84
N ILE A 423 6.11 4.67 9.20
CA ILE A 423 6.65 3.41 9.74
C ILE A 423 8.17 3.49 9.83
N MET A 424 8.84 4.02 8.81
CA MET A 424 10.29 4.25 8.80
C MET A 424 10.73 5.39 9.74
N GLY A 425 9.85 6.37 10.03
CA GLY A 425 10.03 7.43 11.03
C GLY A 425 9.77 6.99 12.47
N GLY A 426 9.45 5.71 12.70
CA GLY A 426 9.35 5.14 14.03
C GLY A 426 8.06 5.45 14.78
N GLY A 427 6.90 5.28 14.13
CA GLY A 427 5.54 5.51 14.66
C GLY A 427 5.30 5.27 16.17
N SER A 428 4.38 6.07 16.72
CA SER A 428 4.01 6.14 18.13
C SER A 428 3.44 4.83 18.68
N ASN A 429 4.31 3.93 19.16
CA ASN A 429 3.88 2.86 20.03
C ASN A 429 3.74 3.41 21.46
N LEU A 430 2.57 3.22 22.08
CA LEU A 430 2.40 3.31 23.53
C LEU A 430 2.55 1.90 24.12
N PRO A 431 3.61 1.60 24.90
CA PRO A 431 3.61 0.41 25.75
C PRO A 431 3.84 0.70 27.24
N ASP A 432 3.21 -0.17 28.04
CA ASP A 432 3.24 -0.43 29.49
C ASP A 432 2.55 0.54 30.48
N ASP A 433 1.45 0.03 31.06
CA ASP A 433 0.42 0.71 31.85
C ASP A 433 0.85 1.13 33.27
N ALA A 434 2.06 0.74 33.74
CA ALA A 434 2.54 1.09 35.08
C ALA A 434 3.43 2.35 35.10
N HIS A 435 4.37 2.48 34.15
CA HIS A 435 5.26 3.65 34.08
C HIS A 435 4.47 4.90 33.66
N LEU A 436 3.56 4.75 32.68
CA LEU A 436 2.72 5.84 32.22
C LEU A 436 1.81 6.38 33.33
N LYS A 437 1.30 5.53 34.24
CA LYS A 437 0.54 5.97 35.42
C LYS A 437 1.35 6.88 36.33
N THR A 438 2.62 6.57 36.56
CA THR A 438 3.52 7.43 37.35
C THR A 438 3.72 8.78 36.66
N ILE A 439 3.95 8.78 35.34
CA ILE A 439 4.14 10.02 34.59
C ILE A 439 2.85 10.86 34.54
N VAL A 440 1.67 10.24 34.40
CA VAL A 440 0.36 10.91 34.50
C VAL A 440 0.17 11.51 35.89
N HIS A 441 0.61 10.82 36.94
CA HIS A 441 0.56 11.36 38.31
C HIS A 441 1.45 12.60 38.46
N LEU A 442 2.69 12.55 37.97
CA LEU A 442 3.59 13.70 37.96
C LEU A 442 3.02 14.88 37.15
N ALA A 443 2.42 14.60 35.99
CA ALA A 443 1.74 15.61 35.18
C ALA A 443 0.62 16.31 35.98
N ARG A 444 -0.21 15.54 36.70
CA ARG A 444 -1.26 16.11 37.57
C ARG A 444 -0.70 16.95 38.72
N LEU A 445 0.43 16.55 39.31
CA LEU A 445 1.10 17.35 40.34
C LEU A 445 1.68 18.66 39.80
N ALA A 446 1.96 18.74 38.49
CA ALA A 446 2.50 19.94 37.86
C ALA A 446 1.44 21.02 37.61
N LEU A 447 0.22 20.63 37.26
CA LEU A 447 -0.86 21.55 36.85
C LEU A 447 -1.18 22.70 37.84
N PRO A 448 -1.18 22.52 39.18
CA PRO A 448 -1.42 23.60 40.12
C PRO A 448 -0.43 24.78 40.01
N HIS A 449 0.78 24.55 39.49
CA HIS A 449 1.76 25.61 39.28
C HIS A 449 1.32 26.64 38.21
N TRP A 450 0.37 26.27 37.35
CA TRP A 450 -0.24 27.13 36.33
C TRP A 450 -1.72 27.44 36.60
N GLY A 451 -2.26 27.06 37.77
CA GLY A 451 -3.67 27.25 38.11
C GLY A 451 -4.62 26.39 37.27
N LEU A 452 -4.18 25.18 36.88
CA LEU A 452 -4.91 24.24 36.03
C LEU A 452 -5.34 22.98 36.79
N ASP A 453 -5.64 23.10 38.08
CA ASP A 453 -5.93 22.00 39.01
C ASP A 453 -7.02 21.03 38.51
N ASP A 454 -8.06 21.58 37.87
CA ASP A 454 -9.21 20.84 37.35
C ASP A 454 -9.14 20.53 35.84
N ALA A 455 -7.95 20.65 35.22
CA ALA A 455 -7.81 20.42 33.78
C ALA A 455 -7.79 18.93 33.41
N ASP A 456 -8.36 18.62 32.25
CA ASP A 456 -8.30 17.28 31.65
C ASP A 456 -6.94 17.06 30.98
N LEU A 457 -6.44 15.82 31.04
CA LEU A 457 -5.15 15.41 30.49
C LEU A 457 -5.32 14.24 29.52
N ASP A 458 -4.93 14.45 28.26
CA ASP A 458 -4.83 13.40 27.24
C ASP A 458 -3.35 13.19 26.85
N VAL A 459 -2.89 11.95 26.83
CA VAL A 459 -1.52 11.64 26.37
C VAL A 459 -1.46 11.77 24.85
N ILE A 460 -0.56 12.61 24.33
CA ILE A 460 -0.32 12.78 22.88
C ILE A 460 0.82 11.87 22.43
N LYS A 461 1.96 11.91 23.13
CA LYS A 461 3.20 11.23 22.75
C LYS A 461 3.93 10.76 24.01
N HIS A 462 4.39 9.52 24.02
CA HIS A 462 5.28 8.98 25.06
C HIS A 462 6.51 8.37 24.40
N ARG A 463 7.63 9.11 24.38
CA ARG A 463 8.92 8.63 23.88
C ARG A 463 10.02 8.98 24.89
N GLU A 464 10.89 9.94 24.57
CA GLU A 464 11.83 10.50 25.54
C GLU A 464 11.05 11.34 26.56
N ASN A 465 10.39 12.39 26.07
CA ASN A 465 9.45 13.17 26.85
C ASN A 465 8.03 12.58 26.73
N THR A 466 7.22 12.84 27.76
CA THR A 466 5.78 12.54 27.71
C THR A 466 5.02 13.83 27.54
N VAL A 467 4.28 13.93 26.44
CA VAL A 467 3.57 15.12 26.01
C VAL A 467 2.08 14.91 26.22
N PHE A 468 1.45 15.83 26.93
CA PHE A 468 0.03 15.82 27.23
C PHE A 468 -0.68 17.01 26.60
N LYS A 469 -1.88 16.78 26.09
CA LYS A 469 -2.86 17.85 25.85
C LYS A 469 -3.52 18.14 27.19
N VAL A 470 -3.45 19.40 27.62
CA VAL A 470 -4.16 19.89 28.80
C VAL A 470 -5.37 20.68 28.32
N THR A 471 -6.57 20.32 28.75
CA THR A 471 -7.78 21.08 28.46
C THR A 471 -8.27 21.74 29.74
N ALA A 472 -8.16 23.06 29.82
CA ALA A 472 -8.62 23.85 30.95
C ALA A 472 -10.16 23.88 31.02
N ALA A 473 -10.70 24.19 32.20
CA ALA A 473 -12.15 24.26 32.43
C ALA A 473 -12.89 25.29 31.54
N ASP A 474 -12.16 26.29 31.04
CA ASP A 474 -12.69 27.30 30.10
C ASP A 474 -12.57 26.88 28.62
N GLY A 475 -12.09 25.66 28.35
CA GLY A 475 -11.93 25.09 27.01
C GLY A 475 -10.60 25.42 26.32
N ARG A 476 -9.73 26.24 26.92
CA ARG A 476 -8.39 26.49 26.36
C ARG A 476 -7.52 25.25 26.43
N CYS A 477 -6.74 25.01 25.37
CA CYS A 477 -5.83 23.88 25.29
C CYS A 477 -4.38 24.32 25.47
N PHE A 478 -3.58 23.46 26.10
CA PHE A 478 -2.14 23.64 26.30
C PHE A 478 -1.41 22.32 26.04
N VAL A 479 -0.09 22.40 25.93
CA VAL A 479 0.80 21.25 25.84
C VAL A 479 1.66 21.19 27.09
N LEU A 480 1.47 20.16 27.93
CA LEU A 480 2.32 19.90 29.09
C LEU A 480 3.37 18.86 28.71
N ARG A 481 4.64 19.19 28.89
CA ARG A 481 5.75 18.25 28.67
C ARG A 481 6.31 17.81 30.01
N VAL A 482 6.31 16.50 30.25
CA VAL A 482 7.04 15.87 31.36
C VAL A 482 8.34 15.31 30.80
N HIS A 483 9.45 15.92 31.21
CA HIS A 483 10.76 15.59 30.66
C HIS A 483 11.27 14.22 31.13
N ARG A 484 12.09 13.57 30.30
CA ARG A 484 12.80 12.35 30.71
C ARG A 484 13.79 12.66 31.83
N ARG A 485 13.92 11.73 32.78
CA ARG A 485 14.92 11.82 33.83
C ARG A 485 16.34 11.92 33.27
N GLY A 486 17.06 12.97 33.65
CA GLY A 486 18.50 13.12 33.38
C GLY A 486 18.86 13.30 31.91
N ASN A 487 17.89 13.61 31.03
CA ASN A 487 18.14 13.83 29.60
C ASN A 487 18.76 15.20 29.34
N ASN A 488 18.21 16.26 29.95
CA ASN A 488 18.70 17.63 29.86
C ASN A 488 18.93 18.22 31.26
N SER A 489 19.93 19.09 31.40
CA SER A 489 20.14 19.88 32.62
C SER A 489 19.08 20.98 32.74
N ASP A 490 18.89 21.54 33.94
CA ASP A 490 18.02 22.71 34.14
C ASP A 490 18.41 23.89 33.25
N ALA A 491 19.73 24.12 33.08
CA ALA A 491 20.24 25.14 32.19
C ALA A 491 19.87 24.87 30.73
N ALA A 492 19.88 23.60 30.30
CA ALA A 492 19.53 23.21 28.94
C ALA A 492 18.02 23.33 28.64
N VAL A 493 17.16 22.96 29.59
CA VAL A 493 15.70 23.16 29.48
C VAL A 493 15.36 24.65 29.50
N GLN A 494 15.97 25.42 30.41
CA GLN A 494 15.81 26.88 30.45
C GLN A 494 16.24 27.53 29.13
N SER A 495 17.36 27.08 28.56
CA SER A 495 17.90 27.62 27.30
C SER A 495 16.98 27.32 26.11
N GLU A 496 16.39 26.13 26.07
CA GLU A 496 15.39 25.75 25.06
C GLU A 496 14.17 26.67 25.10
N LEU A 497 13.57 26.84 26.27
CA LEU A 497 12.38 27.67 26.46
C LEU A 497 12.65 29.16 26.13
N VAL A 498 13.84 29.66 26.48
CA VAL A 498 14.28 31.02 26.13
C VAL A 498 14.52 31.16 24.62
N TRP A 499 15.08 30.14 23.97
CA TRP A 499 15.28 30.14 22.53
C TRP A 499 13.95 30.16 21.75
N MET A 500 12.96 29.39 22.19
CA MET A 500 11.61 29.43 21.64
C MET A 500 11.01 30.84 21.72
N GLY A 501 11.19 31.52 22.86
CA GLY A 501 10.79 32.93 23.01
C GLY A 501 11.51 33.86 22.02
N ALA A 502 12.83 33.70 21.88
CA ALA A 502 13.63 34.50 20.95
C ALA A 502 13.24 34.29 19.48
N LEU A 503 12.84 33.08 19.08
CA LEU A 503 12.31 32.81 17.75
C LEU A 503 10.99 33.54 17.51
N ARG A 504 10.08 33.50 18.48
CA ARG A 504 8.78 34.21 18.40
C ARG A 504 8.95 35.72 18.30
N ASP A 505 9.87 36.29 19.09
CA ASP A 505 10.18 37.72 19.05
C ASP A 505 10.73 38.16 17.68
N ALA A 506 11.35 37.23 16.93
CA ALA A 506 11.80 37.41 15.55
C ALA A 506 10.73 37.09 14.49
N GLY A 507 9.49 36.80 14.88
CA GLY A 507 8.39 36.47 13.98
C GLY A 507 8.40 35.03 13.44
N ILE A 508 9.20 34.14 14.03
CA ILE A 508 9.23 32.72 13.68
C ILE A 508 8.22 31.98 14.57
N ALA A 509 7.26 31.30 13.94
CA ALA A 509 6.19 30.61 14.65
C ALA A 509 6.72 29.39 15.44
N ALA A 510 6.57 29.47 16.77
CA ALA A 510 6.87 28.41 17.73
C ALA A 510 5.88 28.53 18.92
N PRO A 511 5.68 27.47 19.72
CA PRO A 511 4.81 27.52 20.89
C PRO A 511 5.26 28.59 21.87
N ALA A 512 4.32 29.38 22.40
CA ALA A 512 4.62 30.28 23.49
C ALA A 512 4.78 29.48 24.80
N VAL A 513 5.84 29.78 25.55
CA VAL A 513 6.03 29.20 26.89
C VAL A 513 5.09 29.88 27.86
N VAL A 514 4.31 29.11 28.61
CA VAL A 514 3.41 29.60 29.64
C VAL A 514 4.15 29.60 30.98
N PRO A 515 4.50 30.76 31.56
CA PRO A 515 5.16 30.80 32.85
C PRO A 515 4.22 30.31 33.95
N THR A 516 4.81 29.70 34.97
CA THR A 516 4.12 29.35 36.21
C THR A 516 3.60 30.61 36.91
N SER A 517 2.72 30.45 37.89
CA SER A 517 2.17 31.55 38.70
C SER A 517 3.25 32.38 39.42
N ASN A 518 4.45 31.81 39.61
CA ASN A 518 5.61 32.47 40.23
C ASN A 518 6.65 32.99 39.21
N GLY A 519 6.35 32.91 37.91
CA GLY A 519 7.20 33.42 36.82
C GLY A 519 8.29 32.48 36.32
N ASN A 520 8.43 31.27 36.87
CA ASN A 520 9.36 30.26 36.36
C ASN A 520 8.85 29.65 35.05
N LEU A 521 9.75 29.32 34.11
CA LEU A 521 9.40 28.72 32.82
C LEU A 521 9.10 27.21 32.90
N PHE A 522 9.63 26.53 33.92
CA PHE A 522 9.36 25.13 34.22
C PHE A 522 9.38 24.89 35.74
N VAL A 523 8.91 23.73 36.18
CA VAL A 523 8.91 23.29 37.58
C VAL A 523 9.50 21.91 37.73
N HIS A 524 9.94 21.59 38.94
CA HIS A 524 10.25 20.23 39.34
C HIS A 524 9.08 19.61 40.09
N VAL A 525 8.64 18.44 39.67
CA VAL A 525 7.59 17.66 40.33
C VAL A 525 8.08 16.25 40.64
N GLY A 526 7.70 15.73 41.80
CA GLY A 526 8.10 14.41 42.31
C GLY A 526 9.10 14.48 43.46
N GLU A 527 9.32 13.32 44.11
CA GLU A 527 10.28 13.18 45.21
C GLU A 527 11.72 13.05 44.70
N ALA A 528 12.72 13.28 45.54
CA ALA A 528 14.12 13.47 45.15
C ALA A 528 14.67 12.48 44.09
N SER A 529 14.35 11.18 44.19
CA SER A 529 14.82 10.17 43.25
C SER A 529 13.98 10.03 41.97
N ASP A 530 12.80 10.65 41.89
CA ASP A 530 11.90 10.61 40.72
C ASP A 530 11.45 11.99 40.23
N SER A 531 12.08 13.07 40.72
CA SER A 531 11.82 14.44 40.29
C SER A 531 11.98 14.60 38.77
N ARG A 532 11.06 15.32 38.14
CA ARG A 532 11.05 15.63 36.70
C ARG A 532 10.84 17.11 36.47
N GLN A 533 11.50 17.63 35.44
CA GLN A 533 11.19 18.96 34.89
C GLN A 533 9.85 18.88 34.14
N CYS A 534 8.99 19.87 34.34
CA CYS A 534 7.73 20.03 33.62
C CYS A 534 7.57 21.46 33.13
N ASP A 535 7.26 21.63 31.85
CA ASP A 535 6.92 22.91 31.24
C ASP A 535 5.56 22.87 30.55
N LEU A 536 4.97 24.04 30.38
CA LEU A 536 3.67 24.22 29.75
C LEU A 536 3.82 25.18 28.57
N LEU A 537 3.29 24.78 27.43
CA LEU A 537 3.32 25.54 26.19
C LEU A 537 1.89 25.82 25.70
N GLU A 538 1.70 26.93 24.98
CA GLU A 538 0.44 27.20 24.29
C GLU A 538 0.18 26.15 23.20
N TRP A 539 -1.09 25.80 23.03
CA TRP A 539 -1.52 24.93 21.94
C TRP A 539 -1.44 25.65 20.60
N LEU A 540 -0.79 25.03 19.61
CA LEU A 540 -0.78 25.53 18.23
C LEU A 540 -1.82 24.78 17.38
N PRO A 541 -2.64 25.50 16.59
CA PRO A 541 -3.49 24.88 15.59
C PRO A 541 -2.65 24.41 14.39
N GLY A 542 -3.15 23.40 13.66
CA GLY A 542 -2.55 22.94 12.41
C GLY A 542 -2.50 21.42 12.28
N ASN A 543 -2.22 20.96 11.07
CA ASN A 543 -1.94 19.56 10.76
C ASN A 543 -0.42 19.37 10.64
N LEU A 544 0.06 18.13 10.74
CA LEU A 544 1.48 17.82 10.54
C LEU A 544 1.93 18.17 9.11
N PHE A 545 3.20 18.50 8.92
CA PHE A 545 3.75 18.87 7.61
C PHE A 545 3.58 17.81 6.53
N ASN A 546 3.55 16.53 6.90
CA ASN A 546 3.30 15.43 5.97
C ASN A 546 1.82 15.19 5.67
N ASP A 547 0.90 15.79 6.45
CA ASP A 547 -0.52 15.75 6.16
C ASP A 547 -0.83 16.74 5.02
N LEU A 548 -0.95 16.18 3.82
CA LEU A 548 -1.27 16.94 2.61
C LEU A 548 -2.78 17.16 2.43
N GLY A 549 -3.63 16.48 3.20
CA GLY A 549 -5.05 16.38 2.89
C GLY A 549 -5.29 15.84 1.48
N ARG A 550 -6.25 16.44 0.75
CA ARG A 550 -6.53 16.10 -0.66
C ARG A 550 -5.51 16.79 -1.57
N VAL A 551 -4.73 16.00 -2.32
CA VAL A 551 -3.73 16.49 -3.27
C VAL A 551 -4.40 16.82 -4.61
N GLU A 552 -4.47 18.10 -4.99
CA GLU A 552 -5.13 18.54 -6.23
C GLU A 552 -4.17 18.75 -7.41
N LYS A 553 -2.92 19.15 -7.15
CA LYS A 553 -1.91 19.51 -8.19
C LYS A 553 -0.81 18.48 -8.41
N GLY A 554 -0.90 17.35 -7.71
CA GLY A 554 0.11 16.29 -7.72
C GLY A 554 1.19 16.48 -6.64
N MET A 555 1.65 15.35 -6.10
CA MET A 555 2.48 15.30 -4.89
C MET A 555 3.85 15.98 -5.04
N ARG A 556 4.53 15.82 -6.19
CA ARG A 556 5.82 16.49 -6.47
C ARG A 556 5.71 18.00 -6.32
N VAL A 557 4.66 18.61 -6.89
CA VAL A 557 4.45 20.06 -6.86
C VAL A 557 4.19 20.54 -5.44
N GLU A 558 3.26 19.87 -4.73
CA GLU A 558 2.91 20.21 -3.34
C GLU A 558 4.10 20.03 -2.38
N PHE A 559 4.90 18.97 -2.54
CA PHE A 559 6.11 18.78 -1.74
C PHE A 559 7.18 19.81 -2.06
N CYS A 560 7.42 20.13 -3.33
CA CYS A 560 8.37 21.19 -3.69
C CYS A 560 7.96 22.53 -3.08
N ASP A 561 6.68 22.89 -3.15
CA ASP A 561 6.16 24.13 -2.54
C ASP A 561 6.37 24.14 -1.02
N ARG A 562 6.10 23.02 -0.33
CA ARG A 562 6.32 22.89 1.11
C ARG A 562 7.80 22.93 1.48
N PHE A 563 8.67 22.24 0.76
CA PHE A 563 10.12 22.22 1.02
C PHE A 563 10.78 23.57 0.70
N LYS A 564 10.28 24.31 -0.29
CA LYS A 564 10.67 25.71 -0.52
C LYS A 564 10.34 26.59 0.68
N ARG A 565 9.14 26.46 1.22
CA ARG A 565 8.74 27.22 2.42
C ARG A 565 9.53 26.79 3.65
N LEU A 566 9.88 25.51 3.74
CA LEU A 566 10.71 24.96 4.81
C LEU A 566 12.14 25.50 4.76
N GLY A 567 12.73 25.59 3.56
CA GLY A 567 14.05 26.20 3.36
C GLY A 567 14.08 27.67 3.80
N ALA A 568 13.05 28.43 3.44
CA ALA A 568 12.90 29.83 3.90
C ALA A 568 12.80 29.91 5.43
N LEU A 569 12.04 29.00 6.06
CA LEU A 569 11.93 28.93 7.52
C LEU A 569 13.29 28.64 8.19
N ALA A 570 14.05 27.65 7.69
CA ALA A 570 15.38 27.34 8.21
C ALA A 570 16.32 28.54 8.11
N ALA A 571 16.33 29.24 6.97
CA ALA A 571 17.13 30.44 6.80
C ALA A 571 16.78 31.55 7.81
N ARG A 572 15.48 31.76 8.11
CA ARG A 572 15.07 32.70 9.16
C ARG A 572 15.52 32.27 10.56
N VAL A 573 15.44 30.98 10.89
CA VAL A 573 15.99 30.43 12.15
C VAL A 573 17.49 30.70 12.25
N HIS A 574 18.24 30.47 11.16
CA HIS A 574 19.69 30.69 11.12
C HIS A 574 20.05 32.18 11.22
N ASN A 575 19.30 33.05 10.55
CA ASN A 575 19.43 34.51 10.70
C ASN A 575 19.20 34.94 12.15
N GLN A 576 18.19 34.39 12.82
CA GLN A 576 17.97 34.68 14.24
C GLN A 576 19.09 34.13 15.11
N SER A 577 19.61 32.93 14.83
CA SER A 577 20.74 32.35 15.53
C SER A 577 21.99 33.23 15.48
N GLU A 578 22.28 33.82 14.31
CA GLU A 578 23.42 34.70 14.10
C GLU A 578 23.26 36.05 14.81
N ASN A 579 22.06 36.65 14.72
CA ASN A 579 21.81 38.01 15.21
C ASN A 579 21.38 38.07 16.68
N TRP A 580 20.98 36.96 17.28
CA TRP A 580 20.46 36.94 18.65
C TRP A 580 21.57 37.02 19.70
N GLN A 581 21.40 37.97 20.64
CA GLN A 581 22.29 38.07 21.79
C GLN A 581 21.95 37.03 22.84
N LYS A 582 22.72 35.94 22.84
CA LYS A 582 22.57 34.83 23.80
C LYS A 582 22.71 35.31 25.26
N PRO A 583 21.78 34.93 26.15
CA PRO A 583 21.85 35.30 27.56
C PRO A 583 22.97 34.55 28.29
N ALA A 584 23.41 35.10 29.43
CA ALA A 584 24.40 34.45 30.28
C ALA A 584 23.86 33.12 30.83
N GLY A 585 24.66 32.05 30.75
CA GLY A 585 24.26 30.71 31.19
C GLY A 585 23.47 29.90 30.17
N PHE A 586 23.34 30.38 28.92
CA PHE A 586 22.74 29.60 27.83
C PHE A 586 23.59 28.37 27.50
N GLU A 587 23.01 27.17 27.68
CA GLU A 587 23.64 25.88 27.46
C GLU A 587 22.75 25.04 26.55
N ARG A 588 23.30 24.60 25.41
CA ARG A 588 22.66 23.62 24.53
C ARG A 588 23.73 22.69 23.98
N ARG A 589 23.31 21.51 23.54
CA ARG A 589 24.18 20.51 22.93
C ARG A 589 24.89 21.05 21.69
N SER A 590 26.02 20.45 21.35
CA SER A 590 26.79 20.80 20.15
C SER A 590 26.74 19.65 19.15
N TRP A 591 26.14 19.92 18.00
CA TRP A 591 26.21 19.13 16.78
C TRP A 591 27.48 19.47 16.00
N ASP A 592 28.62 19.40 16.70
CA ASP A 592 29.94 19.65 16.14
C ASP A 592 30.66 18.35 15.74
N GLU A 593 31.95 18.42 15.38
CA GLU A 593 32.74 17.25 14.99
C GLU A 593 32.71 16.18 16.09
N GLY A 594 32.77 16.60 17.35
CA GLY A 594 32.70 15.72 18.52
C GLY A 594 31.31 15.13 18.70
N GLY A 595 30.27 15.97 18.61
CA GLY A 595 28.89 15.55 18.78
C GLY A 595 28.34 14.65 17.66
N LEU A 596 28.83 14.82 16.43
CA LEU A 596 28.39 14.04 15.27
C LEU A 596 29.24 12.77 15.06
N LEU A 597 30.57 12.90 15.16
CA LEU A 597 31.53 11.88 14.72
C LEU A 597 32.61 11.56 15.78
N GLY A 598 32.54 12.15 16.97
CA GLY A 598 33.52 11.95 18.05
C GLY A 598 33.45 10.56 18.68
N GLU A 599 34.23 10.34 19.74
CA GLU A 599 34.24 9.05 20.48
C GLU A 599 32.99 8.84 21.34
N SER A 600 32.20 9.90 21.55
CA SER A 600 30.91 9.87 22.25
C SER A 600 29.92 10.79 21.53
N PRO A 601 29.42 10.38 20.33
CA PRO A 601 28.45 11.17 19.58
C PRO A 601 27.14 11.33 20.38
N VAL A 602 26.46 12.46 20.19
CA VAL A 602 25.20 12.82 20.88
C VAL A 602 24.14 11.73 20.70
N MET A 603 24.00 11.20 19.49
CA MET A 603 23.02 10.17 19.16
C MET A 603 23.53 8.75 19.41
N GLY A 604 24.74 8.57 19.92
CA GLY A 604 25.31 7.26 20.23
C GLY A 604 26.32 6.75 19.20
N ARG A 605 27.02 5.67 19.58
CA ARG A 605 28.12 5.07 18.81
C ARG A 605 27.56 4.24 17.66
N PHE A 606 27.18 4.90 16.57
CA PHE A 606 26.52 4.27 15.42
C PHE A 606 27.26 3.06 14.83
N TRP A 607 28.58 3.01 14.95
CA TRP A 607 29.41 1.87 14.53
C TRP A 607 29.31 0.63 15.43
N GLU A 608 28.53 0.69 16.50
CA GLU A 608 28.24 -0.42 17.43
C GLU A 608 26.84 -1.01 17.22
N HIS A 609 26.10 -0.53 16.21
CA HIS A 609 24.82 -1.11 15.83
C HIS A 609 24.96 -2.59 15.43
N THR A 610 24.10 -3.44 15.97
CA THR A 610 24.14 -4.92 15.83
C THR A 610 23.99 -5.41 14.39
N ALA A 611 23.20 -4.71 13.58
CA ALA A 611 23.04 -4.96 12.15
C ALA A 611 24.31 -4.73 11.30
N ILE A 612 25.35 -4.06 11.82
CA ILE A 612 26.57 -3.77 11.04
C ILE A 612 27.53 -4.96 11.09
N THR A 613 27.81 -5.56 9.94
CA THR A 613 28.83 -6.62 9.84
C THR A 613 30.26 -6.08 10.01
N PRO A 614 31.24 -6.91 10.39
CA PRO A 614 32.63 -6.48 10.55
C PRO A 614 33.25 -5.84 9.31
N SER A 615 32.83 -6.22 8.10
CA SER A 615 33.28 -5.59 6.85
C SER A 615 32.67 -4.21 6.64
N GLN A 616 31.36 -4.07 6.84
CA GLN A 616 30.66 -2.79 6.73
C GLN A 616 31.16 -1.79 7.77
N ASN A 617 31.41 -2.25 9.00
CA ASN A 617 31.95 -1.42 10.07
C ASN A 617 33.30 -0.81 9.68
N ARG A 618 34.17 -1.58 9.00
CA ARG A 618 35.45 -1.02 8.51
C ARG A 618 35.21 0.17 7.59
N GLU A 619 34.32 0.05 6.61
CA GLU A 619 34.06 1.14 5.67
C GLU A 619 33.39 2.35 6.34
N ILE A 620 32.40 2.11 7.21
CA ILE A 620 31.76 3.16 8.03
C ILE A 620 32.79 3.91 8.87
N MET A 621 33.74 3.18 9.49
CA MET A 621 34.81 3.79 10.29
C MET A 621 35.80 4.59 9.44
N LYS A 622 36.06 4.21 8.18
CA LYS A 622 36.85 5.05 7.27
C LYS A 622 36.10 6.34 6.97
N ALA A 623 34.84 6.24 6.54
CA ALA A 623 33.99 7.39 6.22
C ALA A 623 33.88 8.36 7.41
N ARG A 624 33.72 7.84 8.64
CA ARG A 624 33.74 8.64 9.88
C ARG A 624 35.00 9.49 10.02
N LEU A 625 36.19 8.92 9.78
CA LEU A 625 37.46 9.65 9.86
C LEU A 625 37.57 10.74 8.78
N VAL A 626 37.14 10.41 7.56
CA VAL A 626 37.14 11.35 6.42
C VAL A 626 36.22 12.53 6.69
N LEU A 627 34.98 12.26 7.10
CA LEU A 627 33.99 13.27 7.41
C LEU A 627 34.41 14.12 8.61
N GLY A 628 35.11 13.54 9.59
CA GLY A 628 35.68 14.29 10.70
C GLY A 628 36.76 15.29 10.27
N GLU A 629 37.65 14.91 9.35
CA GLU A 629 38.64 15.85 8.78
C GLU A 629 37.99 16.87 7.82
N PHE A 630 36.94 16.47 7.11
CA PHE A 630 36.13 17.36 6.29
C PHE A 630 35.50 18.47 7.13
N LEU A 631 34.80 18.14 8.23
CA LEU A 631 34.15 19.14 9.09
C LEU A 631 35.17 20.14 9.68
N LYS A 632 36.35 19.67 10.10
CA LYS A 632 37.43 20.55 10.58
C LYS A 632 37.91 21.55 9.53
N LYS A 633 37.96 21.13 8.26
CA LYS A 633 38.35 22.00 7.14
C LYS A 633 37.23 22.93 6.70
N PHE A 634 35.99 22.44 6.72
CA PHE A 634 34.79 23.22 6.45
C PHE A 634 34.65 24.37 7.46
N GLY A 635 35.11 24.15 8.70
CA GLY A 635 35.23 25.18 9.72
C GLY A 635 33.89 25.62 10.27
N LYS A 636 33.94 26.59 11.19
CA LYS A 636 32.75 27.16 11.86
C LYS A 636 32.84 28.67 11.74
N THR A 637 31.92 29.27 11.02
CA THR A 637 31.76 30.72 10.89
C THR A 637 30.31 31.09 11.21
N PRO A 638 30.01 32.35 11.58
CA PRO A 638 28.63 32.80 11.78
C PRO A 638 27.73 32.51 10.58
N GLU A 639 28.31 32.49 9.38
CA GLU A 639 27.61 32.27 8.12
C GLU A 639 27.12 30.82 7.96
N ASN A 640 27.82 29.83 8.52
CA ASN A 640 27.57 28.40 8.30
C ASN A 640 27.31 27.56 9.58
N TYR A 641 27.54 28.12 10.77
CA TYR A 641 27.45 27.40 12.04
C TYR A 641 26.81 28.27 13.13
N GLY A 642 25.77 27.75 13.77
CA GLY A 642 24.99 28.48 14.77
C GLY A 642 23.99 27.58 15.49
N LEU A 643 23.04 28.17 16.20
CA LEU A 643 21.95 27.45 16.86
C LEU A 643 20.95 26.97 15.79
N ILE A 644 20.83 25.65 15.68
CA ILE A 644 19.90 24.95 14.78
C ILE A 644 18.85 24.20 15.62
N HIS A 645 17.73 23.85 15.01
CA HIS A 645 16.71 22.98 15.58
C HIS A 645 17.23 21.54 15.74
N ALA A 646 18.04 21.06 14.79
CA ALA A 646 18.65 19.73 14.69
C ALA A 646 17.71 18.52 14.66
N ASP A 647 16.42 18.74 14.93
CA ASP A 647 15.33 17.79 14.69
C ASP A 647 14.26 18.38 13.76
N PHE A 648 14.73 19.03 12.68
CA PHE A 648 13.92 19.72 11.66
C PHE A 648 13.17 18.74 10.73
N LEU A 649 12.52 17.74 11.34
CA LEU A 649 11.77 16.71 10.67
C LEU A 649 10.34 17.18 10.37
N PRO A 650 9.72 16.72 9.27
CA PRO A 650 8.32 17.00 8.97
C PRO A 650 7.32 16.73 10.12
N GLU A 651 7.58 15.73 10.97
CA GLU A 651 6.74 15.42 12.13
C GLU A 651 6.79 16.47 13.25
N ASN A 652 7.81 17.34 13.24
CA ASN A 652 7.99 18.43 14.19
C ASN A 652 7.63 19.79 13.59
N ILE A 653 6.87 19.80 12.49
CA ILE A 653 6.41 21.00 11.81
C ILE A 653 4.89 20.93 11.64
N LEU A 654 4.21 21.98 12.08
CA LEU A 654 2.76 22.16 11.88
C LEU A 654 2.48 23.11 10.74
N VAL A 655 1.41 22.84 10.00
CA VAL A 655 0.90 23.67 8.91
C VAL A 655 -0.50 24.15 9.26
N HIS A 656 -0.67 25.47 9.31
CA HIS A 656 -1.96 26.10 9.55
C HIS A 656 -2.12 27.30 8.63
N ASP A 657 -3.21 27.35 7.86
CA ASP A 657 -3.49 28.40 6.87
C ASP A 657 -2.32 28.73 5.93
N GLY A 658 -1.55 27.69 5.58
CA GLY A 658 -0.38 27.86 4.74
C GLY A 658 0.75 28.62 5.43
N GLU A 659 0.90 28.53 6.75
CA GLU A 659 2.07 28.95 7.54
C GLU A 659 2.71 27.76 8.26
N LEU A 660 4.03 27.79 8.46
CA LEU A 660 4.80 26.71 9.10
C LEU A 660 5.15 27.09 10.54
N SER A 661 4.87 26.21 11.51
CA SER A 661 5.27 26.37 12.92
C SER A 661 6.16 25.23 13.38
N LEU A 662 7.23 25.55 14.10
CA LEU A 662 8.18 24.58 14.66
C LEU A 662 7.74 24.13 16.04
N ILE A 663 7.84 22.83 16.30
CA ILE A 663 7.58 22.21 17.60
C ILE A 663 8.73 21.27 17.97
N ASP A 664 8.79 20.86 19.24
CA ASP A 664 9.77 19.87 19.75
C ASP A 664 11.26 20.31 19.62
N PHE A 665 11.68 21.24 20.50
CA PHE A 665 13.04 21.82 20.49
C PHE A 665 14.06 21.03 21.33
N ASP A 666 13.75 19.80 21.73
CA ASP A 666 14.57 19.00 22.65
C ASP A 666 16.01 18.78 22.14
N ASP A 667 16.19 18.72 20.82
CA ASP A 667 17.48 18.49 20.15
C ASP A 667 18.18 19.77 19.69
N CYS A 668 17.57 20.95 19.86
CA CYS A 668 18.16 22.20 19.38
C CYS A 668 19.55 22.44 19.98
N GLY A 669 20.49 22.94 19.18
CA GLY A 669 21.88 23.00 19.57
C GLY A 669 22.78 23.66 18.54
N PHE A 670 24.05 23.85 18.87
CA PHE A 670 25.00 24.49 17.98
C PHE A 670 25.46 23.51 16.89
N GLY A 671 25.17 23.79 15.63
CA GLY A 671 25.46 22.91 14.50
C GLY A 671 25.63 23.66 13.19
N TRP A 672 26.07 22.94 12.15
CA TRP A 672 26.14 23.50 10.81
C TRP A 672 24.74 23.63 10.22
N TYR A 673 24.49 24.73 9.51
CA TYR A 673 23.20 24.98 8.84
C TYR A 673 22.89 23.93 7.76
N LEU A 674 23.91 23.34 7.13
CA LEU A 674 23.74 22.21 6.22
C LEU A 674 23.35 20.91 6.93
N PHE A 675 23.68 20.76 8.21
CA PHE A 675 23.20 19.63 9.01
C PHE A 675 21.69 19.75 9.29
N GLU A 676 21.18 20.95 9.57
CA GLU A 676 19.73 21.22 9.66
C GLU A 676 19.01 20.84 8.35
N MET A 677 19.55 21.31 7.21
CA MET A 677 19.04 20.97 5.89
C MET A 677 19.02 19.45 5.67
N ALA A 678 20.13 18.77 6.02
CA ALA A 678 20.22 17.31 5.92
C ALA A 678 19.21 16.61 6.83
N THR A 679 18.96 17.12 8.03
CA THR A 679 17.94 16.56 8.94
C THR A 679 16.56 16.54 8.30
N SER A 680 16.15 17.61 7.61
CA SER A 680 14.82 17.70 6.97
C SER A 680 14.68 16.87 5.69
N LEU A 681 15.76 16.78 4.91
CA LEU A 681 15.76 16.13 3.59
C LEU A 681 16.09 14.64 3.67
N PHE A 682 16.85 14.18 4.67
CA PHE A 682 17.25 12.78 4.80
C PHE A 682 16.07 11.78 4.81
N PRO A 683 14.92 12.04 5.48
CA PRO A 683 13.75 11.17 5.39
C PRO A 683 13.17 11.04 3.97
N GLN A 684 13.47 12.00 3.09
CA GLN A 684 12.97 12.04 1.71
C GLN A 684 13.98 11.47 0.69
N ILE A 685 15.11 10.93 1.13
CA ILE A 685 16.21 10.52 0.24
C ILE A 685 15.82 9.46 -0.80
N ASN A 686 14.78 8.67 -0.53
CA ASN A 686 14.27 7.65 -1.45
C ASN A 686 13.13 8.15 -2.37
N GLN A 687 12.75 9.43 -2.28
CA GLN A 687 11.74 10.00 -3.18
C GLN A 687 12.31 10.09 -4.61
N PRO A 688 11.55 9.70 -5.65
CA PRO A 688 12.03 9.75 -7.04
C PRO A 688 12.29 11.19 -7.54
N PHE A 689 11.81 12.19 -6.81
CA PHE A 689 12.01 13.62 -7.06
C PHE A 689 12.85 14.29 -5.95
N PHE A 690 13.70 13.54 -5.24
CA PHE A 690 14.52 14.07 -4.14
C PHE A 690 15.35 15.29 -4.56
N ASP A 691 15.96 15.27 -5.75
CA ASP A 691 16.75 16.39 -6.27
C ASP A 691 15.90 17.66 -6.43
N ASP A 692 14.62 17.53 -6.82
CA ASP A 692 13.72 18.68 -6.89
C ASP A 692 13.42 19.25 -5.50
N LEU A 693 13.34 18.42 -4.46
CA LEU A 693 13.17 18.88 -3.08
C LEU A 693 14.42 19.63 -2.60
N VAL A 694 15.62 19.16 -2.95
CA VAL A 694 16.88 19.85 -2.66
C VAL A 694 16.89 21.22 -3.34
N VAL A 695 16.52 21.29 -4.61
CA VAL A 695 16.43 22.54 -5.39
C VAL A 695 15.40 23.48 -4.77
N ALA A 696 14.19 23.00 -4.48
CA ALA A 696 13.11 23.79 -3.90
C ALA A 696 13.49 24.34 -2.53
N TYR A 697 14.04 23.48 -1.65
CA TYR A 697 14.54 23.89 -0.33
C TYR A 697 15.64 24.95 -0.46
N THR A 698 16.60 24.76 -1.37
CA THR A 698 17.70 25.70 -1.61
C THR A 698 17.16 27.04 -2.11
N GLU A 699 16.20 27.04 -3.05
CA GLU A 699 15.56 28.26 -3.55
C GLU A 699 14.86 29.01 -2.41
N GLY A 700 14.12 28.28 -1.58
CA GLY A 700 13.49 28.80 -0.37
C GLY A 700 14.49 29.42 0.60
N TYR A 701 15.56 28.70 0.91
CA TYR A 701 16.62 29.15 1.80
C TYR A 701 17.27 30.45 1.28
N ARG A 702 17.63 30.46 -0.02
CA ARG A 702 18.24 31.62 -0.70
C ARG A 702 17.34 32.84 -0.76
N SER A 703 16.02 32.68 -0.59
CA SER A 703 15.10 33.82 -0.53
C SER A 703 15.24 34.64 0.76
N GLU A 704 15.88 34.09 1.81
CA GLU A 704 16.00 34.70 3.15
C GLU A 704 17.46 34.83 3.61
N ARG A 705 18.38 33.99 3.11
CA ARG A 705 19.80 33.96 3.50
C ARG A 705 20.68 33.42 2.37
N GLU A 706 21.88 33.99 2.20
CA GLU A 706 22.84 33.47 1.23
C GLU A 706 23.29 32.05 1.58
N LEU A 707 23.34 31.17 0.57
CA LEU A 707 23.97 29.86 0.62
C LEU A 707 24.77 29.69 -0.66
N SER A 708 26.10 29.74 -0.56
CA SER A 708 26.96 29.67 -1.74
C SER A 708 26.87 28.29 -2.40
N ASP A 709 27.09 28.21 -3.72
CA ASP A 709 27.13 26.90 -4.40
C ASP A 709 28.27 26.03 -3.84
N ALA A 710 29.39 26.64 -3.44
CA ALA A 710 30.52 25.96 -2.82
C ALA A 710 30.19 25.34 -1.45
N ASP A 711 29.33 25.99 -0.66
CA ASP A 711 28.82 25.40 0.58
C ASP A 711 27.79 24.31 0.27
N LEU A 712 26.93 24.51 -0.73
CA LEU A 712 25.94 23.49 -1.12
C LEU A 712 26.59 22.21 -1.65
N GLU A 713 27.77 22.28 -2.28
CA GLU A 713 28.58 21.11 -2.67
C GLU A 713 28.93 20.20 -1.47
N ALA A 714 28.94 20.73 -0.23
CA ALA A 714 29.13 19.94 0.98
C ALA A 714 27.88 19.18 1.45
N PHE A 715 26.70 19.45 0.90
CA PHE A 715 25.43 18.88 1.37
C PHE A 715 25.41 17.33 1.40
N PRO A 716 25.93 16.60 0.39
CA PRO A 716 25.99 15.14 0.44
C PRO A 716 26.79 14.60 1.64
N ALA A 717 27.84 15.30 2.08
CA ALA A 717 28.60 14.94 3.27
C ALA A 717 27.72 15.06 4.54
N PHE A 718 26.92 16.12 4.63
CA PHE A 718 25.97 16.32 5.73
C PHE A 718 24.82 15.32 5.73
N LEU A 719 24.29 14.91 4.56
CA LEU A 719 23.32 13.80 4.45
C LEU A 719 23.90 12.48 4.97
N MET A 720 25.15 12.17 4.64
CA MET A 720 25.82 10.96 5.16
C MET A 720 26.00 11.04 6.67
N ILE A 721 26.43 12.20 7.19
CA ILE A 721 26.55 12.43 8.64
C ILE A 721 25.17 12.26 9.31
N ARG A 722 24.09 12.77 8.72
CA ARG A 722 22.73 12.56 9.22
C ARG A 722 22.38 11.07 9.29
N GLY A 723 22.71 10.30 8.26
CA GLY A 723 22.53 8.84 8.28
C GLY A 723 23.29 8.15 9.42
N PHE A 724 24.52 8.58 9.74
CA PHE A 724 25.24 8.09 10.92
C PHE A 724 24.55 8.47 12.23
N THR A 725 24.05 9.70 12.38
CA THR A 725 23.31 10.08 13.59
C THR A 725 22.04 9.25 13.76
N TYR A 726 21.35 8.93 12.66
CA TYR A 726 20.13 8.11 12.68
C TYR A 726 20.42 6.64 13.05
N LEU A 727 21.54 6.07 12.56
CA LEU A 727 22.02 4.76 13.01
C LEU A 727 22.40 4.75 14.50
N GLY A 728 23.01 5.82 15.00
CA GLY A 728 23.29 5.96 16.43
C GLY A 728 22.01 5.96 17.25
N TRP A 729 21.00 6.70 16.79
CA TRP A 729 19.70 6.77 17.42
C TRP A 729 19.03 5.38 17.46
N LEU A 730 19.00 4.65 16.34
CA LEU A 730 18.51 3.27 16.30
C LEU A 730 19.29 2.34 17.24
N HIS A 731 20.61 2.47 17.31
CA HIS A 731 21.42 1.64 18.22
C HIS A 731 21.07 1.86 19.69
N THR A 732 20.79 3.10 20.07
CA THR A 732 20.56 3.47 21.48
C THR A 732 19.10 3.33 21.92
N ARG A 733 18.16 3.26 20.97
CA ARG A 733 16.71 3.36 21.23
C ARG A 733 15.84 2.35 20.46
N GLY A 734 16.42 1.54 19.57
CA GLY A 734 15.71 0.66 18.64
C GLY A 734 15.12 -0.62 19.24
N ASP A 735 15.55 -1.05 20.42
CA ASP A 735 15.13 -2.32 21.05
C ASP A 735 13.60 -2.43 21.27
N ASN A 736 12.88 -1.31 21.33
CA ASN A 736 11.43 -1.25 21.52
C ASN A 736 10.65 -0.89 20.24
N MET A 737 11.31 -0.81 19.09
CA MET A 737 10.71 -0.40 17.82
C MET A 737 10.48 -1.60 16.91
N LYS A 738 9.24 -1.74 16.42
CA LYS A 738 8.93 -2.72 15.36
C LYS A 738 9.69 -2.32 14.10
N HIS A 739 10.42 -3.28 13.50
CA HIS A 739 11.19 -3.11 12.25
C HIS A 739 12.47 -2.26 12.32
N ALA A 740 12.98 -1.91 13.50
CA ALA A 740 14.23 -1.14 13.64
C ALA A 740 15.43 -1.81 12.94
N ASP A 741 15.54 -3.14 12.99
CA ASP A 741 16.63 -3.87 12.34
C ASP A 741 16.60 -3.73 10.81
N ARG A 742 15.41 -3.85 10.20
CA ARG A 742 15.25 -3.67 8.74
C ARG A 742 15.60 -2.24 8.31
N LEU A 743 15.13 -1.25 9.06
CA LEU A 743 15.44 0.15 8.79
C LEU A 743 16.95 0.45 8.93
N ALA A 744 17.60 -0.12 9.94
CA ALA A 744 19.04 -0.03 10.09
C ALA A 744 19.77 -0.65 8.89
N GLU A 745 19.34 -1.82 8.41
CA GLU A 745 19.91 -2.48 7.22
C GLU A 745 19.78 -1.62 5.96
N GLU A 746 18.62 -1.00 5.73
CA GLU A 746 18.40 -0.11 4.58
C GLU A 746 19.32 1.12 4.62
N ILE A 747 19.45 1.75 5.78
CA ILE A 747 20.34 2.90 5.97
C ILE A 747 21.81 2.47 5.79
N ILE A 748 22.21 1.35 6.36
CA ILE A 748 23.57 0.80 6.20
C ILE A 748 23.87 0.56 4.72
N ASN A 749 22.97 -0.10 4.00
CA ASN A 749 23.14 -0.40 2.57
C ASN A 749 23.19 0.88 1.74
N GLY A 750 22.33 1.86 2.04
CA GLY A 750 22.35 3.19 1.42
C GLY A 750 23.71 3.87 1.62
N LEU A 751 24.16 4.01 2.86
CA LEU A 751 25.44 4.65 3.20
C LEU A 751 26.62 3.95 2.50
N LEU A 752 26.66 2.62 2.50
CA LEU A 752 27.75 1.86 1.89
C LEU A 752 27.88 2.04 0.38
N ARG A 753 26.78 2.34 -0.33
CA ARG A 753 26.83 2.65 -1.77
C ARG A 753 27.58 3.95 -2.06
N PHE A 754 27.48 4.94 -1.18
CA PHE A 754 28.09 6.27 -1.35
C PHE A 754 29.53 6.37 -0.81
N ILE A 755 29.93 5.48 0.11
CA ILE A 755 31.29 5.51 0.68
C ILE A 755 32.39 5.41 -0.39
N PRO A 756 32.33 4.52 -1.40
CA PRO A 756 33.36 4.43 -2.43
C PRO A 756 33.61 5.75 -3.18
N GLU A 757 32.57 6.50 -3.50
CA GLU A 757 32.66 7.80 -4.18
C GLU A 757 33.29 8.85 -3.28
N LEU A 758 32.82 8.96 -2.02
CA LEU A 758 33.41 9.83 -1.00
C LEU A 758 34.90 9.55 -0.77
N MET A 759 35.31 8.28 -0.85
CA MET A 759 36.69 7.85 -0.65
C MET A 759 37.61 8.18 -1.84
N GLN A 760 37.07 8.42 -3.04
CA GLN A 760 37.86 8.82 -4.21
C GLN A 760 38.43 10.24 -4.06
N GLU A 761 37.77 11.10 -3.27
CA GLU A 761 38.19 12.48 -3.00
C GLU A 761 39.33 12.60 -1.97
N LEU A 762 39.77 11.48 -1.37
CA LEU A 762 40.86 11.48 -0.40
C LEU A 762 42.23 11.71 -1.03
N THR A 763 43.01 12.59 -0.40
CA THR A 763 44.45 12.72 -0.68
C THR A 763 45.19 11.41 -0.37
N PRO A 764 46.30 11.09 -1.08
CA PRO A 764 47.08 9.86 -0.84
C PRO A 764 47.54 9.68 0.62
N PHE A 765 47.82 10.77 1.33
CA PHE A 765 48.22 10.77 2.74
C PHE A 765 47.07 10.31 3.68
N GLN A 766 45.84 10.77 3.42
CA GLN A 766 44.66 10.36 4.19
C GLN A 766 44.33 8.87 3.99
N ARG A 767 44.54 8.32 2.79
CA ARG A 767 44.38 6.87 2.51
C ARG A 767 45.35 6.01 3.32
N VAL A 768 46.59 6.48 3.51
CA VAL A 768 47.62 5.79 4.31
C VAL A 768 47.31 5.84 5.81
N MET A 769 46.86 6.98 6.33
CA MET A 769 46.48 7.15 7.75
C MET A 769 45.29 6.27 8.14
N VAL A 770 44.27 6.20 7.29
CA VAL A 770 43.09 5.33 7.48
C VAL A 770 43.49 3.85 7.46
N GLY A 771 44.40 3.47 6.55
CA GLY A 771 44.96 2.11 6.50
C GLY A 771 45.82 1.74 7.72
N ALA A 772 46.52 2.71 8.32
CA ALA A 772 47.34 2.51 9.51
C ALA A 772 46.52 2.41 10.81
N MET A 773 45.49 3.24 10.97
CA MET A 773 44.58 3.18 12.13
C MET A 773 43.75 1.88 12.16
N ALA A 774 43.32 1.38 11.00
CA ALA A 774 42.64 0.09 10.89
C ALA A 774 43.53 -1.09 11.31
N ARG A 775 44.86 -1.01 11.09
CA ARG A 775 45.83 -2.03 11.52
C ARG A 775 46.18 -1.93 13.00
N LEU A 776 46.28 -0.71 13.54
CA LEU A 776 46.57 -0.47 14.97
C LEU A 776 45.44 -0.96 15.89
N ARG A 777 44.16 -0.88 15.48
CA ARG A 777 43.03 -1.41 16.26
C ARG A 777 42.98 -2.94 16.31
N THR A 778 43.53 -3.64 15.30
CA THR A 778 43.67 -5.10 15.31
C THR A 778 44.79 -5.56 16.24
N ILE A 779 45.83 -4.73 16.43
CA ILE A 779 46.95 -5.00 17.34
C ILE A 779 46.58 -4.68 18.80
N ALA A 780 45.67 -3.73 19.05
CA ALA A 780 45.20 -3.40 20.39
C ALA A 780 44.11 -4.35 20.95
N ARG A 781 43.61 -5.29 20.13
CA ARG A 781 42.63 -6.33 20.49
C ARG A 781 43.20 -7.75 20.48
N ALA A 782 44.49 -7.91 20.20
CA ALA A 782 45.28 -9.13 20.37
C ALA A 782 46.23 -8.93 21.55
#